data_AF-U5H506-F1
#
_entry.id   AF-U5H506-F1
#
_cell.length_a   1.000
_cell.length_b   1.000
_cell.length_c   1.000
_cell.angle_alpha   90.00
_cell.angle_beta   90.00
_cell.angle_gamma   90.00
#
_symmetry.space_group_name_H-M   'P 1'
#
loop_
_entity.id
_entity.type
_entity.pdbx_description
1 polymer ?
#
loop_
_entity_poly.entity_id
_entity_poly.type
_entity_poly.pdbx_seq_one_letter_code
_entity_poly.pdbx_strand_id
1 'polypeptide(L)'
;MLGKQGRNSLRLSAVVLKSNSVATPGVVVGAASRRAAPLSTLVPSSSSRKGSVAATSLARPNRWLKSNFATTTQMPGGTPTTITRSEAEADKGKPLFNKILIANRGEIACRVMRTAQALGIKCVAVFSEADRYSMHVKMADEAYLLGPAPSAESYLRTDKILEICRISGAQAVHPGYGFLSENAGFAKALHENGIVFIGPPSSAIVSMGSKSESKDIMLKAGVPCVPGWHPSTSASADSQLPDFLQAEADKIGYPVLIKAVSGGGGKGMKIVDRQDDFKEQLASAKREGMKSFGDDTVLLEKYLSTPRHVEVQVFSDAHGNHVSLFERDCSVQRRHQKIIEEAPAPGLDPVLRERLYEMARKAAEAVEYRGAGTVEFIMDAQDPNKFFFMEMNTRLQVEHPVTEAITGVDLVQWQLEVAAGNPIPLKQNEIKRTGHAFECRIYAENPRNNFLPDTGLLRHVKPPATSSNVRMETGFGTGDEISVFYDPLIAKLIVHGSDRTEALRVLRKALAEYQVVGPQTNIEFLKRLSEHESFIAGDVETGFIPKHFDALFALATEASPSTLAQAGLFVALRELSDATISESSSTGYPWSTTSLAGFRPGQTSSFKRTIELIPSANAAAETTRSAKVEIGAPSASGGFPITVIDFQGTSTSFPSVHPSLSIPNSNSSATRLSTLLNDRLSLVDVISQPQPLGGERLHLFNNSSEAFVGSLDVPPPTWMKVLAEQQAGAAGGGGSAKSPMPSRIVQVFVKEGDKVTQGAPLVTVEAMKTEHVLRAPKDGVVSRVVATVGELVPEGKVLVLFEKESA
;
A
#
# COMPACT_ATOMS: atom_id res chain seq x y z
N MET A 1 67.64 -22.74 -7.57
CA MET A 1 68.64 -21.83 -6.98
C MET A 1 67.90 -20.96 -5.96
N LEU A 2 67.93 -21.33 -4.68
CA LEU A 2 68.77 -20.73 -3.61
C LEU A 2 68.44 -19.24 -3.39
N GLY A 3 67.93 -18.75 -2.25
CA GLY A 3 67.59 -19.38 -0.98
C GLY A 3 67.36 -18.33 0.13
N LYS A 4 66.88 -18.84 1.29
CA LYS A 4 66.97 -18.33 2.69
C LYS A 4 66.13 -17.09 3.06
N GLN A 5 65.53 -16.90 4.24
CA GLN A 5 65.26 -17.57 5.54
C GLN A 5 65.44 -16.52 6.67
N GLY A 6 64.58 -16.57 7.70
CA GLY A 6 64.70 -15.88 9.01
C GLY A 6 63.38 -15.17 9.39
N ARG A 7 62.44 -15.66 10.20
CA ARG A 7 62.38 -16.29 11.55
C ARG A 7 62.72 -15.39 12.74
N ASN A 8 61.74 -15.35 13.68
CA ASN A 8 61.78 -15.09 15.14
C ASN A 8 61.88 -13.61 15.60
N SER A 9 61.32 -13.14 16.72
CA SER A 9 60.40 -13.65 17.76
C SER A 9 60.22 -12.57 18.86
N LEU A 10 59.06 -12.56 19.56
CA LEU A 10 58.84 -12.30 21.01
C LEU A 10 59.31 -10.99 21.70
N ARG A 11 58.36 -10.27 22.33
CA ARG A 11 58.24 -9.91 23.79
C ARG A 11 57.30 -8.69 23.96
N LEU A 12 56.19 -8.74 24.71
CA LEU A 12 55.98 -8.68 26.17
C LEU A 12 56.36 -7.34 26.85
N SER A 13 55.40 -6.81 27.64
CA SER A 13 55.41 -5.75 28.69
C SER A 13 54.42 -4.61 28.33
N ALA A 14 53.25 -4.40 28.96
CA ALA A 14 52.84 -4.25 30.37
C ALA A 14 53.35 -2.96 31.06
N VAL A 15 52.46 -2.43 31.92
CA VAL A 15 52.59 -1.33 32.92
C VAL A 15 52.03 0.04 32.44
N VAL A 16 51.18 0.84 33.11
CA VAL A 16 50.26 0.81 34.29
C VAL A 16 50.27 2.23 34.92
N LEU A 17 49.08 2.73 35.28
CA LEU A 17 48.73 3.77 36.29
C LEU A 17 49.11 5.26 36.10
N LYS A 18 48.09 6.13 36.18
CA LYS A 18 47.68 6.96 37.37
C LYS A 18 46.72 8.07 36.89
N SER A 19 45.43 8.07 37.21
CA SER A 19 44.79 8.55 38.45
C SER A 19 45.10 10.00 38.82
N ASN A 20 44.07 10.86 38.82
CA ASN A 20 43.70 11.63 40.01
C ASN A 20 42.25 12.18 39.92
N SER A 21 41.55 11.95 41.03
CA SER A 21 40.17 12.28 41.38
C SER A 21 40.11 13.53 42.28
N VAL A 22 38.94 13.74 42.90
CA VAL A 22 38.61 14.54 44.12
C VAL A 22 37.91 15.86 43.78
N ALA A 23 36.74 16.26 44.33
CA ALA A 23 35.91 15.78 45.44
C ALA A 23 34.46 16.33 45.35
N THR A 24 33.53 15.60 45.97
CA THR A 24 32.26 16.06 46.57
C THR A 24 32.45 16.58 48.00
N PRO A 25 31.44 17.26 48.57
CA PRO A 25 30.77 16.74 49.80
C PRO A 25 29.23 16.84 49.66
N GLY A 26 28.34 15.96 50.16
CA GLY A 26 28.24 15.23 51.44
C GLY A 26 27.69 16.18 52.52
N VAL A 27 26.67 15.93 53.37
CA VAL A 27 25.88 14.78 53.88
C VAL A 27 24.61 15.41 54.57
N VAL A 28 23.46 14.78 54.82
CA VAL A 28 23.06 14.09 56.08
C VAL A 28 21.57 13.72 56.02
N VAL A 29 21.27 12.56 56.61
CA VAL A 29 20.01 11.81 56.76
C VAL A 29 19.05 12.42 57.80
N GLY A 30 17.73 12.25 57.61
CA GLY A 30 16.73 12.41 58.66
C GLY A 30 15.39 11.75 58.30
N ALA A 31 15.08 10.63 58.95
CA ALA A 31 13.80 9.93 58.86
C ALA A 31 12.74 10.55 59.78
N ALA A 32 11.48 10.66 59.34
CA ALA A 32 10.32 10.72 60.22
C ALA A 32 9.03 10.26 59.51
N SER A 33 8.43 9.24 60.12
CA SER A 33 7.09 8.70 59.87
C SER A 33 5.98 9.73 60.11
N ARG A 34 4.88 9.66 59.34
CA ARG A 34 3.51 9.86 59.83
C ARG A 34 2.44 9.33 58.87
N ARG A 35 1.62 8.41 59.41
CA ARG A 35 0.33 7.91 58.89
C ARG A 35 -0.77 8.97 59.00
N ALA A 36 -1.75 8.95 58.07
CA ALA A 36 -3.20 9.09 58.29
C ALA A 36 -3.91 9.03 56.90
N ALA A 37 -4.57 7.93 56.54
CA ALA A 37 -6.00 7.62 56.72
C ALA A 37 -6.96 8.49 55.85
N PRO A 38 -7.80 7.89 54.99
CA PRO A 38 -8.82 8.62 54.22
C PRO A 38 -10.11 8.74 55.05
N LEU A 39 -10.70 9.94 55.09
CA LEU A 39 -12.00 10.17 55.73
C LEU A 39 -13.11 10.39 54.71
N SER A 40 -14.23 9.81 55.10
CA SER A 40 -15.52 9.61 54.49
C SER A 40 -16.36 10.87 54.21
N THR A 41 -17.30 10.68 53.26
CA THR A 41 -18.70 11.16 53.24
C THR A 41 -18.98 12.66 53.15
N LEU A 42 -19.75 13.05 52.13
CA LEU A 42 -21.20 13.31 52.26
C LEU A 42 -21.84 13.68 50.92
N VAL A 43 -22.89 12.94 50.57
CA VAL A 43 -23.85 13.21 49.49
C VAL A 43 -25.07 13.89 50.11
N PRO A 44 -25.66 14.94 49.52
CA PRO A 44 -27.02 15.34 49.81
C PRO A 44 -28.02 14.63 48.88
N SER A 45 -29.10 14.17 49.50
CA SER A 45 -30.22 13.40 48.96
C SER A 45 -31.33 14.24 48.30
N SER A 46 -32.21 13.52 47.59
CA SER A 46 -33.56 13.87 47.09
C SER A 46 -33.57 14.46 45.66
N SER A 47 -34.46 14.09 44.73
CA SER A 47 -35.69 13.31 44.79
C SER A 47 -36.00 12.66 43.43
N SER A 48 -36.86 11.65 43.48
CA SER A 48 -37.30 10.73 42.43
C SER A 48 -38.03 11.35 41.23
N ARG A 49 -37.76 10.83 40.02
CA ARG A 49 -38.81 10.39 39.09
C ARG A 49 -38.28 9.32 38.13
N LYS A 50 -39.01 8.21 38.07
CA LYS A 50 -38.75 6.99 37.28
C LYS A 50 -38.93 7.26 35.79
N GLY A 51 -38.00 6.79 34.98
CA GLY A 51 -38.11 6.63 33.53
C GLY A 51 -37.13 5.55 33.09
N SER A 52 -37.65 4.39 32.68
CA SER A 52 -36.88 3.20 32.35
C SER A 52 -36.20 3.34 30.99
N VAL A 53 -34.87 3.16 30.91
CA VAL A 53 -34.17 2.74 29.68
C VAL A 53 -33.05 1.79 30.09
N ALA A 54 -33.06 0.60 29.49
CA ALA A 54 -32.13 -0.48 29.73
C ALA A 54 -30.70 -0.11 29.32
N ALA A 55 -29.74 -0.37 30.19
CA ALA A 55 -28.31 -0.31 29.90
C ALA A 55 -27.87 -1.60 29.21
N THR A 56 -27.51 -1.51 27.93
CA THR A 56 -26.89 -2.63 27.19
C THR A 56 -25.38 -2.58 27.41
N SER A 57 -24.84 -3.64 28.00
CA SER A 57 -23.41 -3.82 28.26
C SER A 57 -22.61 -3.95 26.97
N LEU A 58 -21.42 -3.34 26.98
CA LEU A 58 -20.33 -3.49 26.01
C LEU A 58 -20.10 -4.97 25.63
N ALA A 59 -20.41 -5.32 24.37
CA ALA A 59 -20.17 -6.64 23.82
C ALA A 59 -18.72 -6.73 23.28
N ARG A 60 -18.01 -7.76 23.75
CA ARG A 60 -16.72 -8.23 23.22
C ARG A 60 -16.93 -8.82 21.81
N PRO A 61 -16.06 -8.56 20.81
CA PRO A 61 -16.08 -9.32 19.57
C PRO A 61 -15.15 -10.53 19.74
N ASN A 62 -15.71 -11.74 19.81
CA ASN A 62 -15.04 -13.00 19.44
C ASN A 62 -16.00 -14.17 19.64
N ARG A 63 -16.68 -14.59 18.57
CA ARG A 63 -17.28 -15.93 18.48
C ARG A 63 -17.59 -16.32 17.04
N TRP A 64 -16.57 -16.71 16.29
CA TRP A 64 -16.74 -17.59 15.12
C TRP A 64 -15.76 -18.75 15.20
N LEU A 65 -15.94 -19.55 16.24
CA LEU A 65 -15.45 -20.91 16.34
C LEU A 65 -16.60 -21.74 16.94
N LYS A 66 -17.01 -22.76 16.19
CA LYS A 66 -18.03 -23.81 16.47
C LYS A 66 -19.47 -23.51 16.02
N SER A 67 -19.92 -24.23 14.98
CA SER A 67 -20.80 -25.40 15.19
C SER A 67 -21.01 -26.18 13.89
N ASN A 68 -20.69 -27.48 13.92
CA ASN A 68 -21.48 -28.55 13.30
C ASN A 68 -21.08 -29.85 14.00
N PHE A 69 -21.72 -30.13 15.15
CA PHE A 69 -21.82 -31.49 15.67
C PHE A 69 -23.29 -31.87 15.53
N ALA A 70 -23.55 -32.83 14.65
CA ALA A 70 -24.85 -33.40 14.44
C ALA A 70 -25.29 -34.18 15.70
N THR A 71 -26.54 -33.98 16.07
CA THR A 71 -27.25 -34.73 17.12
C THR A 71 -27.43 -36.17 16.66
N THR A 72 -26.76 -37.12 17.32
CA THR A 72 -26.94 -38.56 17.08
C THR A 72 -28.16 -39.07 17.86
N THR A 73 -29.19 -39.51 17.12
CA THR A 73 -30.29 -40.31 17.62
C THR A 73 -29.80 -41.75 17.87
N GLN A 74 -30.00 -42.28 19.07
CA GLN A 74 -29.67 -43.66 19.44
C GLN A 74 -30.57 -44.68 18.71
N MET A 75 -29.96 -45.73 18.16
CA MET A 75 -30.60 -47.02 17.88
C MET A 75 -29.69 -48.14 18.43
N PRO A 76 -30.23 -49.26 18.95
CA PRO A 76 -29.44 -50.26 19.67
C PRO A 76 -29.01 -51.44 18.80
N GLY A 77 -27.85 -52.02 19.12
CA GLY A 77 -27.55 -53.43 18.91
C GLY A 77 -26.65 -53.78 17.72
N GLY A 78 -25.34 -53.78 17.94
CA GLY A 78 -24.36 -54.40 17.04
C GLY A 78 -23.09 -54.76 17.81
N THR A 79 -22.67 -56.02 17.73
CA THR A 79 -21.49 -56.62 18.38
C THR A 79 -20.17 -55.87 18.10
N PRO A 80 -19.24 -55.79 19.07
CA PRO A 80 -18.01 -55.01 18.92
C PRO A 80 -17.02 -55.76 18.02
N THR A 81 -16.83 -55.27 16.79
CA THR A 81 -15.69 -55.63 15.97
C THR A 81 -14.46 -54.93 16.52
N THR A 82 -13.43 -55.71 16.87
CA THR A 82 -12.15 -55.21 17.38
C THR A 82 -11.45 -54.37 16.31
N ILE A 83 -11.63 -53.05 16.36
CA ILE A 83 -10.86 -52.09 15.55
C ILE A 83 -9.42 -52.16 16.05
N THR A 84 -8.50 -52.55 15.17
CA THR A 84 -7.07 -52.56 15.45
C THR A 84 -6.61 -51.12 15.69
N ARG A 85 -5.72 -50.93 16.69
CA ARG A 85 -5.22 -49.61 17.11
C ARG A 85 -4.59 -48.78 15.97
N SER A 86 -4.22 -49.40 14.86
CA SER A 86 -3.61 -48.74 13.70
C SER A 86 -4.60 -47.98 12.81
N GLU A 87 -5.88 -48.39 12.75
CA GLU A 87 -6.88 -47.69 11.92
C GLU A 87 -7.43 -46.43 12.62
N ALA A 88 -7.45 -46.43 13.97
CA ALA A 88 -7.87 -45.27 14.76
C ALA A 88 -6.81 -44.16 14.88
N GLU A 89 -5.55 -44.43 14.54
CA GLU A 89 -4.47 -43.42 14.46
C GLU A 89 -4.36 -42.76 13.07
N ALA A 90 -4.84 -43.43 12.02
CA ALA A 90 -4.80 -42.90 10.65
C ALA A 90 -5.78 -41.74 10.39
N ASP A 91 -6.78 -41.57 11.27
CA ASP A 91 -7.84 -40.54 11.13
C ASP A 91 -7.56 -39.25 11.94
N LYS A 92 -6.39 -39.15 12.58
CA LYS A 92 -5.95 -37.92 13.26
C LYS A 92 -4.95 -37.19 12.38
N GLY A 93 -5.38 -36.08 11.78
CA GLY A 93 -4.51 -35.18 11.02
C GLY A 93 -3.21 -34.87 11.79
N LYS A 94 -2.12 -34.67 11.04
CA LYS A 94 -0.83 -34.25 11.59
C LYS A 94 -0.98 -32.93 12.34
N PRO A 95 -0.28 -32.76 13.47
CA PRO A 95 -0.32 -31.49 14.19
C PRO A 95 0.27 -30.37 13.34
N LEU A 96 -0.31 -29.18 13.48
CA LEU A 96 0.25 -27.96 12.90
C LEU A 96 1.61 -27.62 13.53
N PHE A 97 2.34 -26.73 12.88
CA PHE A 97 3.61 -26.22 13.38
C PHE A 97 3.43 -25.48 14.71
N ASN A 98 4.39 -25.61 15.62
CA ASN A 98 4.44 -24.84 16.85
C ASN A 98 4.99 -23.43 16.61
N LYS A 99 5.91 -23.28 15.64
CA LYS A 99 6.57 -22.01 15.31
C LYS A 99 6.91 -21.95 13.83
N ILE A 100 6.58 -20.84 13.19
CA ILE A 100 6.91 -20.56 11.79
C ILE A 100 7.61 -19.21 11.65
N LEU A 101 8.43 -19.08 10.61
CA LEU A 101 9.02 -17.81 10.19
C LEU A 101 8.28 -17.27 8.98
N ILE A 102 8.00 -15.98 8.97
CA ILE A 102 7.38 -15.28 7.84
C ILE A 102 8.47 -14.52 7.11
N ALA A 103 8.89 -15.02 5.95
CA ALA A 103 9.99 -14.47 5.15
C ALA A 103 9.50 -13.33 4.24
N ASN A 104 8.79 -12.36 4.83
CA ASN A 104 8.21 -11.22 4.12
C ASN A 104 8.00 -10.03 5.07
N ARG A 105 7.41 -8.95 4.56
CA ARG A 105 7.15 -7.69 5.27
C ARG A 105 5.76 -7.15 4.99
N GLY A 106 5.43 -6.01 5.59
CA GLY A 106 4.24 -5.23 5.25
C GLY A 106 2.94 -5.98 5.52
N GLU A 107 1.91 -5.70 4.72
CA GLU A 107 0.56 -6.23 4.96
C GLU A 107 0.51 -7.77 4.92
N ILE A 108 1.25 -8.41 4.01
CA ILE A 108 1.22 -9.87 3.87
C ILE A 108 1.84 -10.58 5.08
N ALA A 109 2.86 -9.99 5.69
CA ALA A 109 3.41 -10.55 6.92
C ALA A 109 2.38 -10.50 8.04
N CYS A 110 1.68 -9.37 8.20
CA CYS A 110 0.56 -9.24 9.13
C CYS A 110 -0.59 -10.21 8.81
N ARG A 111 -0.96 -10.36 7.54
CA ARG A 111 -2.00 -11.30 7.05
C ARG A 111 -1.70 -12.73 7.49
N VAL A 112 -0.48 -13.20 7.28
CA VAL A 112 -0.07 -14.57 7.63
C VAL A 112 -0.02 -14.76 9.14
N MET A 113 0.58 -13.81 9.86
CA MET A 113 0.66 -13.87 11.31
C MET A 113 -0.72 -13.89 11.98
N ARG A 114 -1.72 -13.18 11.43
CA ARG A 114 -3.08 -13.14 11.99
C ARG A 114 -3.69 -14.55 12.02
N THR A 115 -3.57 -15.29 10.92
CA THR A 115 -4.06 -16.67 10.85
C THR A 115 -3.23 -17.60 11.73
N ALA A 116 -1.89 -17.52 11.65
CA ALA A 116 -1.01 -18.38 12.44
C ALA A 116 -1.25 -18.20 13.95
N GLN A 117 -1.34 -16.96 14.45
CA GLN A 117 -1.62 -16.66 15.85
C GLN A 117 -3.03 -17.10 16.27
N ALA A 118 -4.04 -16.94 15.40
CA ALA A 118 -5.39 -17.45 15.68
C ALA A 118 -5.44 -18.98 15.83
N LEU A 119 -4.52 -19.69 15.17
CA LEU A 119 -4.32 -21.14 15.29
C LEU A 119 -3.38 -21.53 16.44
N GLY A 120 -2.83 -20.57 17.19
CA GLY A 120 -1.91 -20.80 18.30
C GLY A 120 -0.46 -21.06 17.89
N ILE A 121 -0.08 -20.76 16.64
CA ILE A 121 1.27 -20.93 16.11
C ILE A 121 2.11 -19.68 16.42
N LYS A 122 3.29 -19.87 17.01
CA LYS A 122 4.24 -18.77 17.25
C LYS A 122 4.82 -18.24 15.94
N CYS A 123 4.91 -16.93 15.81
CA CYS A 123 5.34 -16.25 14.61
C CYS A 123 6.70 -15.56 14.80
N VAL A 124 7.63 -15.84 13.88
CA VAL A 124 8.92 -15.16 13.78
C VAL A 124 8.89 -14.20 12.59
N ALA A 125 9.05 -12.91 12.83
CA ALA A 125 9.27 -11.90 11.79
C ALA A 125 10.74 -11.78 11.43
N VAL A 126 10.99 -11.35 10.19
CA VAL A 126 12.29 -10.83 9.76
C VAL A 126 12.12 -9.40 9.26
N PHE A 127 13.15 -8.57 9.48
CA PHE A 127 13.08 -7.15 9.10
C PHE A 127 14.42 -6.59 8.64
N SER A 128 14.39 -5.58 7.78
CA SER A 128 15.55 -4.74 7.47
C SER A 128 15.68 -3.59 8.47
N GLU A 129 16.79 -2.85 8.45
CA GLU A 129 16.93 -1.65 9.29
C GLU A 129 15.79 -0.62 9.10
N ALA A 130 15.27 -0.48 7.87
CA ALA A 130 14.18 0.43 7.55
C ALA A 130 12.83 -0.03 8.15
N ASP A 131 12.64 -1.33 8.33
CA ASP A 131 11.40 -1.91 8.85
C ASP A 131 11.41 -2.13 10.37
N ARG A 132 12.42 -1.62 11.10
CA ARG A 132 12.57 -1.84 12.56
C ARG A 132 11.31 -1.56 13.37
N TYR A 133 10.52 -0.58 12.96
CA TYR A 133 9.31 -0.15 13.65
C TYR A 133 8.02 -0.50 12.90
N SER A 134 8.09 -1.34 11.86
CA SER A 134 6.91 -1.71 11.08
C SER A 134 5.90 -2.51 11.90
N MET A 135 4.66 -2.55 11.40
CA MET A 135 3.57 -3.26 12.07
C MET A 135 3.85 -4.75 12.24
N HIS A 136 4.41 -5.42 11.22
CA HIS A 136 4.65 -6.87 11.26
C HIS A 136 5.73 -7.26 12.28
N VAL A 137 6.70 -6.37 12.54
CA VAL A 137 7.72 -6.57 13.59
C VAL A 137 7.09 -6.48 14.97
N LYS A 138 6.22 -5.48 15.19
CA LYS A 138 5.49 -5.30 16.45
C LYS A 138 4.49 -6.42 16.74
N MET A 139 3.99 -7.08 15.69
CA MET A 139 2.98 -8.12 15.77
C MET A 139 3.53 -9.52 16.09
N ALA A 140 4.78 -9.80 15.69
CA ALA A 140 5.39 -11.12 15.85
C ALA A 140 5.80 -11.41 17.31
N ASP A 141 5.88 -12.70 17.65
CA ASP A 141 6.37 -13.16 18.96
C ASP A 141 7.88 -12.94 19.10
N GLU A 142 8.60 -13.06 17.98
CA GLU A 142 10.04 -12.79 17.86
C GLU A 142 10.31 -12.08 16.53
N ALA A 143 11.32 -11.21 16.49
CA ALA A 143 11.72 -10.52 15.26
C ALA A 143 13.25 -10.41 15.14
N TYR A 144 13.79 -10.67 13.96
CA TYR A 144 15.24 -10.69 13.70
C TYR A 144 15.64 -9.77 12.54
N LEU A 145 16.73 -9.04 12.74
CA LEU A 145 17.31 -8.15 11.72
C LEU A 145 18.03 -8.98 10.63
N LEU A 146 17.68 -8.73 9.37
CA LEU A 146 18.33 -9.33 8.20
C LEU A 146 19.56 -8.54 7.76
N GLY A 147 19.49 -7.22 7.80
CA GLY A 147 20.51 -6.32 7.27
C GLY A 147 19.96 -4.95 6.88
N PRO A 148 20.70 -4.21 6.03
CA PRO A 148 20.31 -2.88 5.54
C PRO A 148 19.00 -2.85 4.76
N ALA A 149 18.50 -1.65 4.46
CA ALA A 149 17.21 -1.44 3.80
C ALA A 149 17.03 -2.12 2.41
N PRO A 150 18.03 -2.13 1.49
CA PRO A 150 17.86 -2.76 0.18
C PRO A 150 17.50 -4.25 0.29
N SER A 151 16.48 -4.67 -0.46
CA SER A 151 15.97 -6.05 -0.39
C SER A 151 17.00 -7.10 -0.79
N ALA A 152 17.91 -6.77 -1.71
CA ALA A 152 19.01 -7.65 -2.13
C ALA A 152 19.98 -7.98 -0.99
N GLU A 153 20.09 -7.09 -0.02
CA GLU A 153 20.96 -7.22 1.15
C GLU A 153 20.20 -7.69 2.40
N SER A 154 18.87 -7.82 2.32
CA SER A 154 17.98 -8.21 3.42
C SER A 154 17.01 -9.32 3.02
N TYR A 155 15.80 -8.99 2.56
CA TYR A 155 14.70 -9.95 2.32
C TYR A 155 15.00 -11.02 1.25
N LEU A 156 16.00 -10.81 0.40
CA LEU A 156 16.46 -11.79 -0.60
C LEU A 156 17.66 -12.64 -0.12
N ARG A 157 18.11 -12.49 1.13
CA ARG A 157 19.24 -13.22 1.71
C ARG A 157 18.81 -14.56 2.30
N THR A 158 18.80 -15.58 1.45
CA THR A 158 18.53 -16.99 1.83
C THR A 158 19.40 -17.45 3.00
N ASP A 159 20.70 -17.13 2.99
CA ASP A 159 21.63 -17.53 4.03
C ASP A 159 21.26 -16.97 5.42
N LYS A 160 20.82 -15.70 5.46
CA LYS A 160 20.36 -15.04 6.68
C LYS A 160 19.05 -15.62 7.19
N ILE A 161 18.11 -15.90 6.30
CA ILE A 161 16.82 -16.50 6.68
C ILE A 161 17.04 -17.91 7.26
N LEU A 162 17.93 -18.71 6.66
CA LEU A 162 18.29 -20.04 7.19
C LEU A 162 18.97 -19.95 8.56
N GLU A 163 19.89 -18.99 8.75
CA GLU A 163 20.50 -18.71 10.05
C GLU A 163 19.42 -18.40 11.11
N ILE A 164 18.47 -17.53 10.79
CA ILE A 164 17.37 -17.14 11.69
C ILE A 164 16.46 -18.34 12.00
N CYS A 165 16.14 -19.18 11.02
CA CYS A 165 15.33 -20.39 11.26
C CYS A 165 16.00 -21.32 12.28
N ARG A 166 17.33 -21.50 12.18
CA ARG A 166 18.10 -22.34 13.11
C ARG A 166 18.08 -21.79 14.54
N ILE A 167 18.32 -20.48 14.73
CA ILE A 167 18.37 -19.88 16.07
C ILE A 167 16.99 -19.74 16.72
N SER A 168 15.96 -19.44 15.93
CA SER A 168 14.59 -19.26 16.43
C SER A 168 13.86 -20.59 16.65
N GLY A 169 14.31 -21.66 15.98
CA GLY A 169 13.65 -22.96 15.98
C GLY A 169 12.37 -23.00 15.15
N ALA A 170 12.24 -22.12 14.15
CA ALA A 170 11.11 -22.16 13.23
C ALA A 170 11.11 -23.47 12.41
N GLN A 171 9.97 -24.15 12.37
CA GLN A 171 9.80 -25.46 11.71
C GLN A 171 9.44 -25.32 10.23
N ALA A 172 8.86 -24.18 9.87
CA ALA A 172 8.43 -23.88 8.52
C ALA A 172 8.61 -22.39 8.20
N VAL A 173 8.71 -22.08 6.92
CA VAL A 173 8.79 -20.71 6.40
C VAL A 173 7.60 -20.44 5.48
N HIS A 174 6.84 -19.40 5.81
CA HIS A 174 5.83 -18.84 4.91
C HIS A 174 6.45 -17.69 4.12
N PRO A 175 6.58 -17.79 2.79
CA PRO A 175 7.23 -16.75 2.00
C PRO A 175 6.30 -15.57 1.67
N GLY A 176 4.98 -15.72 1.85
CA GLY A 176 4.01 -14.73 1.40
C GLY A 176 3.98 -14.67 -0.13
N TYR A 177 4.10 -13.48 -0.70
CA TYR A 177 4.21 -13.25 -2.13
C TYR A 177 5.38 -12.32 -2.46
N GLY A 178 5.87 -12.32 -3.70
CA GLY A 178 7.11 -11.61 -4.05
C GLY A 178 8.33 -12.17 -3.31
N PHE A 179 9.43 -11.42 -3.30
CA PHE A 179 10.72 -11.83 -2.70
C PHE A 179 11.14 -13.25 -3.09
N LEU A 180 11.16 -14.18 -2.13
CA LEU A 180 11.63 -15.56 -2.30
C LEU A 180 10.50 -16.57 -2.50
N SER A 181 9.24 -16.13 -2.62
CA SER A 181 8.07 -17.02 -2.77
C SER A 181 8.10 -17.88 -4.04
N GLU A 182 8.72 -17.40 -5.10
CA GLU A 182 8.85 -18.11 -6.38
C GLU A 182 10.32 -18.45 -6.68
N ASN A 183 11.14 -18.56 -5.63
CA ASN A 183 12.55 -18.91 -5.75
C ASN A 183 12.76 -20.41 -5.45
N ALA A 184 12.91 -21.21 -6.50
CA ALA A 184 13.11 -22.65 -6.37
C ALA A 184 14.37 -23.02 -5.56
N GLY A 185 15.44 -22.22 -5.67
CA GLY A 185 16.67 -22.41 -4.91
C GLY A 185 16.45 -22.22 -3.40
N PHE A 186 15.63 -21.24 -3.02
CA PHE A 186 15.25 -21.00 -1.63
C PHE A 186 14.39 -22.15 -1.08
N ALA A 187 13.37 -22.58 -1.81
CA ALA A 187 12.53 -23.72 -1.41
C ALA A 187 13.36 -25.00 -1.21
N LYS A 188 14.30 -25.27 -2.14
CA LYS A 188 15.24 -26.39 -2.03
C LYS A 188 16.17 -26.26 -0.82
N ALA A 189 16.75 -25.08 -0.59
CA ALA A 189 17.65 -24.84 0.53
C ALA A 189 16.96 -25.02 1.90
N LEU A 190 15.69 -24.62 2.03
CA LEU A 190 14.89 -24.89 3.23
C LEU A 190 14.70 -26.40 3.45
N HIS A 191 14.32 -27.12 2.40
CA HIS A 191 14.13 -28.57 2.46
C HIS A 191 15.42 -29.31 2.88
N GLU A 192 16.57 -28.95 2.31
CA GLU A 192 17.88 -29.51 2.66
C GLU A 192 18.29 -29.22 4.13
N ASN A 193 17.68 -28.22 4.76
CA ASN A 193 17.89 -27.88 6.17
C ASN A 193 16.76 -28.38 7.08
N GLY A 194 15.86 -29.24 6.58
CA GLY A 194 14.75 -29.80 7.35
C GLY A 194 13.66 -28.79 7.74
N ILE A 195 13.59 -27.65 7.03
CA ILE A 195 12.59 -26.61 7.24
C ILE A 195 11.53 -26.72 6.15
N VAL A 196 10.25 -26.75 6.54
CA VAL A 196 9.16 -26.87 5.57
C VAL A 196 8.94 -25.54 4.85
N PHE A 197 9.01 -25.54 3.52
CA PHE A 197 8.54 -24.43 2.70
C PHE A 197 7.02 -24.48 2.58
N ILE A 198 6.32 -23.44 3.05
CA ILE A 198 4.86 -23.35 2.96
C ILE A 198 4.49 -22.79 1.57
N GLY A 199 4.49 -23.68 0.58
CA GLY A 199 4.26 -23.36 -0.83
C GLY A 199 4.42 -24.59 -1.71
N PRO A 200 4.47 -24.40 -3.04
CA PRO A 200 4.67 -25.50 -3.98
C PRO A 200 6.07 -26.11 -3.91
N PRO A 201 6.26 -27.33 -4.42
CA PRO A 201 7.58 -27.93 -4.51
C PRO A 201 8.48 -27.13 -5.48
N SER A 202 9.81 -27.20 -5.28
CA SER A 202 10.77 -26.49 -6.12
C SER A 202 10.68 -26.88 -7.60
N SER A 203 10.28 -28.11 -7.91
CA SER A 203 10.05 -28.59 -9.28
C SER A 203 8.94 -27.79 -9.97
N ALA A 204 7.78 -27.62 -9.32
CA ALA A 204 6.67 -26.84 -9.86
C ALA A 204 7.05 -25.36 -10.07
N ILE A 205 7.81 -24.77 -9.14
CA ILE A 205 8.33 -23.39 -9.27
C ILE A 205 9.23 -23.27 -10.51
N VAL A 206 10.13 -24.22 -10.74
CA VAL A 206 10.99 -24.22 -11.94
C VAL A 206 10.16 -24.35 -13.21
N SER A 207 9.28 -25.36 -13.27
CA SER A 207 8.51 -25.64 -14.48
C SER A 207 7.60 -24.49 -14.89
N MET A 208 7.03 -23.75 -13.93
CA MET A 208 6.19 -22.57 -14.21
C MET A 208 6.98 -21.27 -14.33
N GLY A 209 8.26 -21.22 -13.94
CA GLY A 209 9.11 -20.03 -14.07
C GLY A 209 9.59 -19.77 -15.51
N SER A 210 9.59 -20.79 -16.38
CA SER A 210 9.96 -20.68 -17.79
C SER A 210 8.71 -20.60 -18.67
N LYS A 211 8.62 -19.56 -19.53
CA LYS A 211 7.46 -19.37 -20.43
C LYS A 211 7.35 -20.45 -21.50
N SER A 212 8.46 -21.01 -21.97
CA SER A 212 8.43 -22.08 -22.98
C SER A 212 8.11 -23.43 -22.33
N GLU A 213 8.76 -23.76 -21.21
CA GLU A 213 8.52 -25.02 -20.49
C GLU A 213 7.08 -25.11 -19.98
N SER A 214 6.57 -24.03 -19.39
CA SER A 214 5.18 -23.96 -18.92
C SER A 214 4.19 -24.19 -20.05
N LYS A 215 4.37 -23.57 -21.23
CA LYS A 215 3.53 -23.82 -22.40
C LYS A 215 3.54 -25.27 -22.85
N ASP A 216 4.72 -25.89 -22.92
CA ASP A 216 4.82 -27.30 -23.33
C ASP A 216 4.08 -28.22 -22.37
N ILE A 217 4.17 -27.96 -21.06
CA ILE A 217 3.43 -28.71 -20.03
C ILE A 217 1.92 -28.49 -20.19
N MET A 218 1.48 -27.23 -20.32
CA MET A 218 0.06 -26.89 -20.45
C MET A 218 -0.57 -27.47 -21.71
N LEU A 219 0.11 -27.39 -22.86
CA LEU A 219 -0.35 -27.99 -24.11
C LEU A 219 -0.49 -29.51 -24.00
N LYS A 220 0.48 -30.19 -23.36
CA LYS A 220 0.40 -31.64 -23.09
C LYS A 220 -0.74 -32.00 -22.14
N ALA A 221 -1.05 -31.12 -21.19
CA ALA A 221 -2.17 -31.26 -20.25
C ALA A 221 -3.54 -30.91 -20.88
N GLY A 222 -3.57 -30.49 -22.15
CA GLY A 222 -4.80 -30.08 -22.84
C GLY A 222 -5.34 -28.72 -22.39
N VAL A 223 -4.52 -27.91 -21.72
CA VAL A 223 -4.87 -26.54 -21.32
C VAL A 223 -4.62 -25.62 -22.52
N PRO A 224 -5.61 -24.82 -22.97
CA PRO A 224 -5.46 -23.98 -24.14
C PRO A 224 -4.43 -22.87 -23.88
N CYS A 225 -3.39 -22.75 -24.70
CA CYS A 225 -2.42 -21.64 -24.66
C CYS A 225 -2.67 -20.66 -25.80
N VAL A 226 -2.18 -19.42 -25.65
CA VAL A 226 -2.30 -18.40 -26.71
C VAL A 226 -1.62 -18.93 -27.97
N PRO A 227 -2.30 -18.91 -29.14
CA PRO A 227 -1.69 -19.32 -30.40
C PRO A 227 -0.40 -18.54 -30.65
N GLY A 228 0.67 -19.23 -31.03
CA GLY A 228 1.97 -18.62 -31.11
C GLY A 228 3.07 -19.60 -31.44
N TRP A 229 4.30 -19.09 -31.40
CA TRP A 229 5.52 -19.85 -31.57
C TRP A 229 6.45 -19.61 -30.38
N HIS A 230 7.10 -20.66 -29.88
CA HIS A 230 8.12 -20.56 -28.83
C HIS A 230 9.25 -21.56 -29.11
N PRO A 231 10.49 -21.26 -28.67
CA PRO A 231 11.60 -22.18 -28.83
C PRO A 231 11.34 -23.43 -27.97
N SER A 232 11.34 -24.60 -28.60
CA SER A 232 11.36 -25.87 -27.89
C SER A 232 12.78 -26.18 -27.41
N THR A 233 12.91 -27.13 -26.47
CA THR A 233 14.21 -27.63 -25.99
C THR A 233 15.09 -28.26 -27.08
N SER A 234 14.52 -28.53 -28.26
CA SER A 234 15.21 -29.09 -29.43
C SER A 234 15.34 -28.10 -30.59
N ALA A 235 15.03 -26.81 -30.38
CA ALA A 235 15.08 -25.80 -31.43
C ALA A 235 16.52 -25.47 -31.83
N SER A 236 16.79 -25.33 -33.14
CA SER A 236 18.10 -24.92 -33.64
C SER A 236 18.35 -23.44 -33.38
N ALA A 237 19.61 -23.01 -33.34
CA ALA A 237 19.96 -21.58 -33.20
C ALA A 237 19.31 -20.70 -34.30
N ASP A 238 19.05 -21.28 -35.48
CA ASP A 238 18.39 -20.60 -36.60
C ASP A 238 16.95 -20.18 -36.28
N SER A 239 16.31 -20.82 -35.29
CA SER A 239 14.93 -20.50 -34.90
C SER A 239 14.79 -19.14 -34.20
N GLN A 240 15.90 -18.46 -33.91
CA GLN A 240 15.92 -17.11 -33.35
C GLN A 240 16.35 -16.04 -34.39
N LEU A 241 16.53 -16.43 -35.66
CA LEU A 241 16.85 -15.48 -36.73
C LEU A 241 15.63 -14.63 -37.12
N PRO A 242 15.83 -13.34 -37.50
CA PRO A 242 14.73 -12.44 -37.83
C PRO A 242 13.78 -12.95 -38.92
N ASP A 243 14.31 -13.55 -39.99
CA ASP A 243 13.49 -14.01 -41.11
C ASP A 243 12.62 -15.21 -40.73
N PHE A 244 13.14 -16.13 -39.91
CA PHE A 244 12.37 -17.25 -39.38
C PHE A 244 11.22 -16.74 -38.49
N LEU A 245 11.54 -15.85 -37.54
CA LEU A 245 10.54 -15.29 -36.62
C LEU A 245 9.48 -14.47 -37.35
N GLN A 246 9.84 -13.77 -38.44
CA GLN A 246 8.86 -13.06 -39.26
C GLN A 246 7.93 -14.04 -39.99
N ALA A 247 8.46 -15.13 -40.55
CA ALA A 247 7.64 -16.17 -41.17
C ALA A 247 6.67 -16.82 -40.18
N GLU A 248 7.06 -17.02 -38.92
CA GLU A 248 6.15 -17.48 -37.86
C GLU A 248 5.10 -16.42 -37.48
N ALA A 249 5.48 -15.14 -37.39
CA ALA A 249 4.54 -14.05 -37.17
C ALA A 249 3.49 -13.96 -38.29
N ASP A 250 3.90 -14.14 -39.54
CA ASP A 250 3.01 -14.14 -40.71
C ASP A 250 1.99 -15.30 -40.65
N LYS A 251 2.38 -16.47 -40.12
CA LYS A 251 1.48 -17.62 -39.89
C LYS A 251 0.48 -17.37 -38.77
N ILE A 252 0.92 -16.74 -37.67
CA ILE A 252 0.06 -16.37 -36.53
C ILE A 252 -0.97 -15.30 -36.95
N GLY A 253 -0.54 -14.39 -37.82
CA GLY A 253 -1.30 -13.26 -38.32
C GLY A 253 -1.29 -12.08 -37.34
N TYR A 254 -1.13 -10.87 -37.88
CA TYR A 254 -1.06 -9.64 -37.11
C TYR A 254 -2.44 -9.22 -36.53
N PRO A 255 -2.48 -8.46 -35.41
CA PRO A 255 -1.34 -8.08 -34.58
C PRO A 255 -0.73 -9.26 -33.82
N VAL A 256 0.60 -9.26 -33.66
CA VAL A 256 1.36 -10.25 -32.88
C VAL A 256 2.11 -9.59 -31.73
N LEU A 257 2.43 -10.36 -30.70
CA LEU A 257 3.14 -9.94 -29.51
C LEU A 257 4.46 -10.70 -29.42
N ILE A 258 5.57 -9.97 -29.46
CA ILE A 258 6.91 -10.49 -29.20
C ILE A 258 7.13 -10.43 -27.69
N LYS A 259 7.56 -11.53 -27.08
CA LYS A 259 7.92 -11.60 -25.65
C LYS A 259 9.30 -12.21 -25.47
N ALA A 260 10.10 -11.69 -24.55
CA ALA A 260 11.29 -12.39 -24.06
C ALA A 260 10.89 -13.69 -23.33
N VAL A 261 11.63 -14.77 -23.58
CA VAL A 261 11.42 -16.08 -22.91
C VAL A 261 11.71 -15.96 -21.43
N SER A 262 12.82 -15.29 -21.10
CA SER A 262 13.24 -14.99 -19.73
C SER A 262 12.58 -13.70 -19.22
N GLY A 263 12.11 -13.72 -17.96
CA GLY A 263 11.65 -12.53 -17.23
C GLY A 263 10.13 -12.28 -17.23
N GLY A 264 9.70 -11.32 -16.40
CA GLY A 264 8.28 -10.97 -16.17
C GLY A 264 8.03 -9.45 -16.11
N GLY A 265 6.77 -9.05 -15.93
CA GLY A 265 6.37 -7.65 -15.71
C GLY A 265 6.40 -6.75 -16.95
N GLY A 266 6.14 -7.28 -18.15
CA GLY A 266 6.02 -6.48 -19.38
C GLY A 266 7.32 -6.07 -20.07
N LYS A 267 8.48 -6.26 -19.43
CA LYS A 267 9.79 -5.89 -19.98
C LYS A 267 10.16 -6.80 -21.17
N GLY A 268 10.62 -6.18 -22.26
CA GLY A 268 10.96 -6.87 -23.50
C GLY A 268 9.75 -7.31 -24.34
N MET A 269 8.55 -6.81 -24.03
CA MET A 269 7.36 -7.06 -24.84
C MET A 269 7.20 -6.00 -25.92
N LYS A 270 6.83 -6.41 -27.14
CA LYS A 270 6.54 -5.49 -28.27
C LYS A 270 5.32 -5.98 -29.04
N ILE A 271 4.35 -5.09 -29.22
CA ILE A 271 3.20 -5.33 -30.08
C ILE A 271 3.63 -4.95 -31.50
N VAL A 272 3.30 -5.80 -32.45
CA VAL A 272 3.55 -5.58 -33.88
C VAL A 272 2.21 -5.65 -34.60
N ASP A 273 1.76 -4.51 -35.10
CA ASP A 273 0.46 -4.41 -35.79
C ASP A 273 0.55 -4.76 -37.28
N ARG A 274 1.72 -4.56 -37.89
CA ARG A 274 1.94 -4.77 -39.32
C ARG A 274 3.24 -5.53 -39.59
N GLN A 275 3.24 -6.29 -40.68
CA GLN A 275 4.40 -7.07 -41.11
C GLN A 275 5.67 -6.24 -41.29
N ASP A 276 5.55 -5.03 -41.84
CA ASP A 276 6.68 -4.13 -42.12
C ASP A 276 7.43 -3.71 -40.85
N ASP A 277 6.73 -3.64 -39.71
CA ASP A 277 7.29 -3.17 -38.43
C ASP A 277 8.01 -4.29 -37.65
N PHE A 278 7.86 -5.55 -38.07
CA PHE A 278 8.25 -6.72 -37.26
C PHE A 278 9.75 -6.75 -36.95
N LYS A 279 10.62 -6.53 -37.94
CA LYS A 279 12.08 -6.64 -37.76
C LYS A 279 12.62 -5.58 -36.79
N GLU A 280 12.07 -4.36 -36.86
CA GLU A 280 12.45 -3.27 -35.95
C GLU A 280 12.02 -3.58 -34.52
N GLN A 281 10.76 -4.00 -34.34
CA GLN A 281 10.22 -4.34 -33.03
C GLN A 281 10.93 -5.56 -32.42
N LEU A 282 11.28 -6.56 -33.23
CA LEU A 282 12.07 -7.71 -32.80
C LEU A 282 13.45 -7.28 -32.27
N ALA A 283 14.17 -6.44 -33.01
CA ALA A 283 15.47 -5.93 -32.58
C ALA A 283 15.36 -5.10 -31.28
N SER A 284 14.27 -4.36 -31.12
CA SER A 284 13.95 -3.64 -29.88
C SER A 284 13.71 -4.60 -28.70
N ALA A 285 12.87 -5.61 -28.89
CA ALA A 285 12.56 -6.63 -27.89
C ALA A 285 13.82 -7.38 -27.42
N LYS A 286 14.66 -7.83 -28.37
CA LYS A 286 15.92 -8.53 -28.08
C LYS A 286 16.91 -7.69 -27.28
N ARG A 287 17.10 -6.41 -27.65
CA ARG A 287 17.97 -5.49 -26.89
C ARG A 287 17.48 -5.30 -25.45
N GLU A 288 16.18 -5.16 -25.27
CA GLU A 288 15.58 -4.98 -23.94
C GLU A 288 15.67 -6.27 -23.10
N GLY A 289 15.44 -7.44 -23.72
CA GLY A 289 15.62 -8.75 -23.10
C GLY A 289 17.06 -8.97 -22.64
N MET A 290 18.03 -8.75 -23.52
CA MET A 290 19.46 -8.84 -23.19
C MET A 290 19.83 -7.87 -22.05
N LYS A 291 19.37 -6.62 -22.09
CA LYS A 291 19.67 -5.63 -21.04
C LYS A 291 19.05 -6.01 -19.69
N SER A 292 17.85 -6.59 -19.69
CA SER A 292 17.09 -6.83 -18.46
C SER A 292 17.37 -8.20 -17.84
N PHE A 293 17.66 -9.20 -18.67
CA PHE A 293 17.70 -10.62 -18.27
C PHE A 293 18.95 -11.35 -18.76
N GLY A 294 19.81 -10.72 -19.56
CA GLY A 294 20.99 -11.37 -20.13
C GLY A 294 20.67 -12.42 -21.20
N ASP A 295 19.44 -12.42 -21.71
CA ASP A 295 18.91 -13.39 -22.68
C ASP A 295 18.08 -12.65 -23.73
N ASP A 296 18.44 -12.80 -25.01
CA ASP A 296 17.74 -12.20 -26.16
C ASP A 296 16.78 -13.18 -26.85
N THR A 297 16.56 -14.36 -26.28
CA THR A 297 15.62 -15.35 -26.80
C THR A 297 14.19 -14.83 -26.68
N VAL A 298 13.43 -14.89 -27.78
CA VAL A 298 12.03 -14.46 -27.82
C VAL A 298 11.09 -15.59 -28.21
N LEU A 299 9.81 -15.37 -27.90
CA LEU A 299 8.66 -16.11 -28.38
C LEU A 299 7.64 -15.14 -28.99
N LEU A 300 6.73 -15.68 -29.81
CA LEU A 300 5.69 -14.96 -30.53
C LEU A 300 4.32 -15.46 -30.09
N GLU A 301 3.37 -14.55 -29.90
CA GLU A 301 1.99 -14.88 -29.56
C GLU A 301 1.02 -14.03 -30.36
N LYS A 302 -0.19 -14.54 -30.56
CA LYS A 302 -1.29 -13.73 -31.07
C LYS A 302 -1.60 -12.63 -30.06
N TYR A 303 -1.67 -11.39 -30.52
CA TYR A 303 -2.09 -10.28 -29.67
C TYR A 303 -3.63 -10.22 -29.60
N LEU A 304 -4.17 -10.20 -28.39
CA LEU A 304 -5.60 -10.01 -28.13
C LEU A 304 -5.86 -8.51 -27.92
N SER A 305 -6.76 -7.93 -28.72
CA SER A 305 -6.99 -6.48 -28.77
C SER A 305 -7.76 -5.94 -27.57
N THR A 306 -8.77 -6.67 -27.10
CA THR A 306 -9.61 -6.30 -25.94
C THR A 306 -9.60 -7.41 -24.90
N PRO A 307 -8.48 -7.67 -24.21
CA PRO A 307 -8.40 -8.82 -23.33
C PRO A 307 -8.90 -8.51 -21.92
N ARG A 308 -9.57 -9.49 -21.33
CA ARG A 308 -9.84 -9.61 -19.89
C ARG A 308 -8.78 -10.50 -19.24
N HIS A 309 -8.30 -10.08 -18.08
CA HIS A 309 -7.40 -10.87 -17.25
C HIS A 309 -8.25 -11.56 -16.18
N VAL A 310 -8.49 -12.86 -16.36
CA VAL A 310 -9.28 -13.69 -15.44
C VAL A 310 -8.40 -14.80 -14.91
N GLU A 311 -8.43 -15.03 -13.61
CA GLU A 311 -7.55 -15.99 -12.97
C GLU A 311 -8.34 -16.92 -12.04
N VAL A 312 -7.88 -18.16 -11.89
CA VAL A 312 -8.53 -19.15 -11.03
C VAL A 312 -7.64 -19.46 -9.85
N GLN A 313 -8.20 -19.34 -8.64
CA GLN A 313 -7.54 -19.84 -7.44
C GLN A 313 -7.54 -21.36 -7.47
N VAL A 314 -6.35 -21.96 -7.42
CA VAL A 314 -6.20 -23.41 -7.22
C VAL A 314 -5.59 -23.70 -5.86
N PHE A 315 -5.91 -24.86 -5.32
CA PHE A 315 -5.31 -25.38 -4.10
C PHE A 315 -5.01 -26.86 -4.28
N SER A 316 -3.84 -27.30 -3.83
CA SER A 316 -3.40 -28.67 -4.01
C SER A 316 -2.69 -29.21 -2.77
N ASP A 317 -2.76 -30.52 -2.52
CA ASP A 317 -2.06 -31.16 -1.40
C ASP A 317 -1.13 -32.28 -1.85
N ALA A 318 -0.40 -32.86 -0.89
CA ALA A 318 0.51 -33.98 -1.16
C ALA A 318 -0.21 -35.34 -1.34
N HIS A 319 -1.54 -35.35 -1.34
CA HIS A 319 -2.38 -36.53 -1.45
C HIS A 319 -3.05 -36.64 -2.83
N GLY A 320 -2.63 -35.80 -3.79
CA GLY A 320 -3.15 -35.79 -5.16
C GLY A 320 -4.48 -35.04 -5.32
N ASN A 321 -4.92 -34.29 -4.31
CA ASN A 321 -6.14 -33.48 -4.43
C ASN A 321 -5.82 -32.14 -5.09
N HIS A 322 -6.62 -31.76 -6.09
CA HIS A 322 -6.56 -30.46 -6.75
C HIS A 322 -7.97 -29.86 -6.81
N VAL A 323 -8.17 -28.73 -6.13
CA VAL A 323 -9.45 -28.01 -6.10
C VAL A 323 -9.29 -26.60 -6.65
N SER A 324 -10.39 -26.05 -7.12
CA SER A 324 -10.53 -24.65 -7.55
C SER A 324 -11.44 -23.90 -6.59
N LEU A 325 -11.09 -22.66 -6.27
CA LEU A 325 -11.84 -21.75 -5.40
C LEU A 325 -12.35 -20.55 -6.19
N PHE A 326 -13.02 -20.85 -7.31
CA PHE A 326 -13.60 -19.89 -8.24
C PHE A 326 -12.55 -18.97 -8.91
N GLU A 327 -13.04 -18.08 -9.76
CA GLU A 327 -12.26 -17.13 -10.53
C GLU A 327 -12.29 -15.72 -9.92
N ARG A 328 -11.28 -14.93 -10.28
CA ARG A 328 -11.19 -13.50 -10.06
C ARG A 328 -11.02 -12.80 -11.40
N ASP A 329 -11.58 -11.61 -11.54
CA ASP A 329 -11.28 -10.70 -12.64
C ASP A 329 -10.34 -9.61 -12.14
N CYS A 330 -9.19 -9.51 -12.79
CA CYS A 330 -8.14 -8.53 -12.50
C CYS A 330 -7.84 -7.65 -13.72
N SER A 331 -8.82 -7.52 -14.62
CA SER A 331 -8.65 -6.81 -15.90
C SER A 331 -8.28 -5.35 -15.68
N VAL A 332 -8.83 -4.70 -14.66
CA VAL A 332 -8.58 -3.27 -14.42
C VAL A 332 -7.20 -3.07 -13.78
N GLN A 333 -6.22 -2.80 -14.65
CA GLN A 333 -4.80 -2.70 -14.31
C GLN A 333 -4.15 -1.46 -14.96
N ARG A 334 -3.05 -0.98 -14.36
CA ARG A 334 -2.20 0.09 -14.89
C ARG A 334 -0.84 -0.48 -15.25
N ARG A 335 -0.43 -0.47 -16.53
CA ARG A 335 0.90 -0.96 -16.97
C ARG A 335 1.23 -2.35 -16.37
N HIS A 336 0.27 -3.27 -16.43
CA HIS A 336 0.37 -4.62 -15.86
C HIS A 336 0.37 -4.68 -14.31
N GLN A 337 0.17 -3.57 -13.61
CA GLN A 337 -0.08 -3.54 -12.17
C GLN A 337 -1.59 -3.63 -11.91
N LYS A 338 -2.06 -4.71 -11.27
CA LYS A 338 -3.47 -4.86 -10.85
C LYS A 338 -3.83 -3.75 -9.85
N ILE A 339 -5.00 -3.12 -10.03
CA ILE A 339 -5.45 -1.97 -9.24
C ILE A 339 -6.70 -2.28 -8.41
N ILE A 340 -7.67 -2.92 -9.07
CA ILE A 340 -8.92 -3.37 -8.47
C ILE A 340 -9.24 -4.77 -9.01
N GLU A 341 -9.61 -5.66 -8.11
CA GLU A 341 -9.90 -7.06 -8.38
C GLU A 341 -11.31 -7.39 -7.90
N GLU A 342 -11.99 -8.31 -8.59
CA GLU A 342 -13.31 -8.75 -8.18
C GLU A 342 -13.50 -10.26 -8.30
N ALA A 343 -14.34 -10.82 -7.43
CA ALA A 343 -14.67 -12.24 -7.45
C ALA A 343 -16.17 -12.42 -7.14
N PRO A 344 -16.91 -13.22 -7.92
CA PRO A 344 -16.52 -13.85 -9.19
C PRO A 344 -16.32 -12.85 -10.33
N ALA A 345 -15.81 -13.30 -11.48
CA ALA A 345 -15.69 -12.46 -12.67
C ALA A 345 -17.08 -12.12 -13.26
N PRO A 346 -17.33 -10.86 -13.68
CA PRO A 346 -18.63 -10.45 -14.20
C PRO A 346 -18.90 -11.04 -15.58
N GLY A 347 -20.18 -11.31 -15.89
CA GLY A 347 -20.62 -11.68 -17.23
C GLY A 347 -20.21 -13.07 -17.75
N LEU A 348 -19.59 -13.93 -16.94
CA LEU A 348 -19.27 -15.31 -17.35
C LEU A 348 -20.47 -16.25 -17.16
N ASP A 349 -20.71 -17.10 -18.15
CA ASP A 349 -21.70 -18.19 -18.07
C ASP A 349 -21.21 -19.33 -17.15
N PRO A 350 -22.08 -20.03 -16.39
CA PRO A 350 -21.68 -21.13 -15.52
C PRO A 350 -20.95 -22.28 -16.20
N VAL A 351 -21.28 -22.62 -17.46
CA VAL A 351 -20.62 -23.70 -18.20
C VAL A 351 -19.18 -23.29 -18.53
N LEU A 352 -18.99 -22.04 -18.97
CA LEU A 352 -17.67 -21.48 -19.23
C LEU A 352 -16.82 -21.44 -17.95
N ARG A 353 -17.42 -21.06 -16.82
CA ARG A 353 -16.74 -21.07 -15.51
C ARG A 353 -16.22 -22.46 -15.15
N GLU A 354 -17.06 -23.49 -15.25
CA GLU A 354 -16.61 -24.85 -14.92
C GLU A 354 -15.49 -25.31 -15.87
N ARG A 355 -15.57 -24.97 -17.17
CA ARG A 355 -14.48 -25.25 -18.12
C ARG A 355 -13.18 -24.56 -17.69
N LEU A 356 -13.25 -23.31 -17.25
CA LEU A 356 -12.10 -22.57 -16.75
C LEU A 356 -11.49 -23.23 -15.51
N TYR A 357 -12.33 -23.65 -14.56
CA TYR A 357 -11.92 -24.34 -13.35
C TYR A 357 -11.27 -25.69 -13.62
N GLU A 358 -11.85 -26.46 -14.55
CA GLU A 358 -11.28 -27.73 -14.99
C GLU A 358 -9.89 -27.53 -15.59
N MET A 359 -9.72 -26.54 -16.47
CA MET A 359 -8.41 -26.23 -17.06
C MET A 359 -7.40 -25.80 -16.00
N ALA A 360 -7.82 -25.01 -15.00
CA ALA A 360 -6.94 -24.60 -13.91
C ALA A 360 -6.52 -25.80 -13.03
N ARG A 361 -7.44 -26.73 -12.73
CA ARG A 361 -7.12 -27.96 -11.98
C ARG A 361 -6.17 -28.86 -12.77
N LYS A 362 -6.38 -29.03 -14.08
CA LYS A 362 -5.46 -29.76 -14.97
C LYS A 362 -4.07 -29.13 -15.01
N ALA A 363 -3.98 -27.80 -15.07
CA ALA A 363 -2.71 -27.09 -15.01
C ALA A 363 -1.96 -27.38 -13.69
N ALA A 364 -2.65 -27.34 -12.56
CA ALA A 364 -2.07 -27.66 -11.25
C ALA A 364 -1.65 -29.13 -11.13
N GLU A 365 -2.46 -30.06 -11.64
CA GLU A 365 -2.16 -31.50 -11.66
C GLU A 365 -0.92 -31.80 -12.50
N ALA A 366 -0.80 -31.18 -13.69
CA ALA A 366 0.30 -31.40 -14.63
C ALA A 366 1.70 -31.06 -14.08
N VAL A 367 1.77 -30.28 -13.01
CA VAL A 367 3.03 -29.87 -12.36
C VAL A 367 3.15 -30.39 -10.92
N GLU A 368 2.28 -31.33 -10.51
CA GLU A 368 2.23 -31.88 -9.16
C GLU A 368 2.20 -30.78 -8.09
N TYR A 369 1.35 -29.78 -8.32
CA TYR A 369 1.33 -28.56 -7.54
C TYR A 369 0.97 -28.83 -6.06
N ARG A 370 1.41 -27.95 -5.14
CA ARG A 370 1.07 -28.01 -3.71
C ARG A 370 0.85 -26.61 -3.14
N GLY A 371 -0.07 -26.51 -2.17
CA GLY A 371 -0.44 -25.25 -1.52
C GLY A 371 -1.36 -24.39 -2.38
N ALA A 372 -1.35 -23.08 -2.13
CA ALA A 372 -2.11 -22.11 -2.92
C ALA A 372 -1.35 -21.75 -4.21
N GLY A 373 -2.06 -21.68 -5.32
CA GLY A 373 -1.55 -21.20 -6.61
C GLY A 373 -2.62 -20.48 -7.38
N THR A 374 -2.24 -19.76 -8.43
CA THR A 374 -3.22 -19.10 -9.30
C THR A 374 -2.85 -19.33 -10.75
N VAL A 375 -3.81 -19.83 -11.52
CA VAL A 375 -3.68 -20.01 -12.96
C VAL A 375 -4.30 -18.79 -13.63
N GLU A 376 -3.48 -17.99 -14.29
CA GLU A 376 -3.90 -16.76 -14.97
C GLU A 376 -4.28 -17.08 -16.42
N PHE A 377 -5.47 -16.63 -16.82
CA PHE A 377 -5.98 -16.73 -18.17
C PHE A 377 -6.17 -15.35 -18.77
N ILE A 378 -5.92 -15.26 -20.07
CA ILE A 378 -6.30 -14.12 -20.88
C ILE A 378 -7.51 -14.52 -21.74
N MET A 379 -8.57 -13.72 -21.66
CA MET A 379 -9.83 -13.96 -22.36
C MET A 379 -10.11 -12.83 -23.34
N ASP A 380 -10.68 -13.14 -24.51
CA ASP A 380 -11.22 -12.09 -25.37
C ASP A 380 -12.52 -11.53 -24.76
N ALA A 381 -12.59 -10.22 -24.53
CA ALA A 381 -13.80 -9.58 -24.00
C ALA A 381 -15.02 -9.74 -24.93
N GLN A 382 -14.79 -9.85 -26.25
CA GLN A 382 -15.85 -10.01 -27.24
C GLN A 382 -16.29 -11.47 -27.40
N ASP A 383 -15.41 -12.42 -27.13
CA ASP A 383 -15.69 -13.85 -27.16
C ASP A 383 -15.06 -14.57 -25.96
N PRO A 384 -15.73 -14.55 -24.79
CA PRO A 384 -15.21 -15.18 -23.58
C PRO A 384 -14.96 -16.69 -23.70
N ASN A 385 -15.51 -17.37 -24.73
CA ASN A 385 -15.20 -18.77 -24.98
C ASN A 385 -13.76 -19.00 -25.47
N LYS A 386 -13.10 -17.94 -25.96
CA LYS A 386 -11.67 -17.91 -26.29
C LYS A 386 -10.90 -17.38 -25.09
N PHE A 387 -10.51 -18.31 -24.23
CA PHE A 387 -9.57 -18.06 -23.15
C PHE A 387 -8.32 -18.91 -23.33
N PHE A 388 -7.21 -18.37 -22.86
CA PHE A 388 -5.90 -18.98 -23.03
C PHE A 388 -5.10 -18.84 -21.75
N PHE A 389 -4.38 -19.88 -21.38
CA PHE A 389 -3.38 -19.87 -20.32
C PHE A 389 -2.33 -18.81 -20.63
N MET A 390 -2.08 -17.96 -19.64
CA MET A 390 -1.04 -16.95 -19.70
C MET A 390 0.16 -17.39 -18.86
N GLU A 391 -0.06 -17.66 -17.57
CA GLU A 391 0.96 -18.15 -16.65
C GLU A 391 0.34 -18.78 -15.41
N MET A 392 1.16 -19.42 -14.58
CA MET A 392 0.75 -19.92 -13.26
C MET A 392 1.66 -19.29 -12.21
N ASN A 393 1.08 -18.48 -11.33
CA ASN A 393 1.80 -17.89 -10.21
C ASN A 393 1.91 -18.91 -9.09
N THR A 394 3.14 -19.26 -8.72
CA THR A 394 3.44 -20.40 -7.85
C THR A 394 3.46 -20.01 -6.37
N ARG A 395 2.45 -19.24 -5.97
CA ARG A 395 2.33 -18.59 -4.64
C ARG A 395 0.89 -18.21 -4.33
N LEU A 396 0.67 -17.77 -3.10
CA LEU A 396 -0.53 -17.02 -2.74
C LEU A 396 -0.57 -15.70 -3.53
N GLN A 397 -1.70 -15.36 -4.14
CA GLN A 397 -1.87 -14.06 -4.81
C GLN A 397 -2.16 -12.94 -3.81
N VAL A 398 -1.87 -11.70 -4.21
CA VAL A 398 -2.09 -10.52 -3.35
C VAL A 398 -3.58 -10.38 -3.05
N GLU A 399 -4.39 -10.57 -4.09
CA GLU A 399 -5.83 -10.49 -4.22
C GLU A 399 -6.59 -11.75 -3.77
N HIS A 400 -5.90 -12.69 -3.10
CA HIS A 400 -6.57 -13.85 -2.49
C HIS A 400 -7.75 -13.48 -1.55
N PRO A 401 -7.79 -12.34 -0.84
CA PRO A 401 -8.89 -12.02 0.06
C PRO A 401 -10.26 -11.88 -0.63
N VAL A 402 -10.35 -11.55 -1.93
CA VAL A 402 -11.66 -11.58 -2.61
C VAL A 402 -12.18 -13.01 -2.78
N THR A 403 -11.27 -13.98 -3.01
CA THR A 403 -11.62 -15.40 -3.00
C THR A 403 -12.06 -15.83 -1.60
N GLU A 404 -11.34 -15.44 -0.55
CA GLU A 404 -11.73 -15.74 0.83
C GLU A 404 -13.10 -15.15 1.18
N ALA A 405 -13.39 -13.93 0.72
CA ALA A 405 -14.65 -13.24 0.99
C ALA A 405 -15.86 -13.97 0.39
N ILE A 406 -15.74 -14.54 -0.81
CA ILE A 406 -16.84 -15.28 -1.45
C ILE A 406 -16.90 -16.76 -1.05
N THR A 407 -15.83 -17.33 -0.47
CA THR A 407 -15.80 -18.75 -0.09
C THR A 407 -15.94 -19.00 1.40
N GLY A 408 -15.58 -18.02 2.23
CA GLY A 408 -15.42 -18.18 3.68
C GLY A 408 -14.21 -19.04 4.07
N VAL A 409 -13.33 -19.38 3.12
CA VAL A 409 -12.11 -20.16 3.36
C VAL A 409 -10.95 -19.23 3.71
N ASP A 410 -10.20 -19.56 4.76
CA ASP A 410 -8.89 -18.95 5.02
C ASP A 410 -7.81 -19.74 4.26
N LEU A 411 -7.29 -19.14 3.18
CA LEU A 411 -6.31 -19.78 2.31
C LEU A 411 -4.96 -19.95 3.00
N VAL A 412 -4.58 -19.04 3.91
CA VAL A 412 -3.35 -19.18 4.71
C VAL A 412 -3.49 -20.35 5.69
N GLN A 413 -4.68 -20.54 6.29
CA GLN A 413 -4.92 -21.69 7.14
C GLN A 413 -4.75 -22.99 6.35
N TRP A 414 -5.34 -23.09 5.16
CA TRP A 414 -5.16 -24.26 4.29
C TRP A 414 -3.70 -24.47 3.90
N GLN A 415 -2.92 -23.40 3.69
CA GLN A 415 -1.49 -23.51 3.39
C GLN A 415 -0.74 -24.14 4.56
N LEU A 416 -1.07 -23.76 5.80
CA LEU A 416 -0.48 -24.34 7.01
C LEU A 416 -0.85 -25.82 7.18
N GLU A 417 -2.11 -26.18 6.97
CA GLU A 417 -2.61 -27.57 7.02
C GLU A 417 -1.89 -28.46 6.00
N VAL A 418 -1.91 -28.05 4.72
CA VAL A 418 -1.29 -28.80 3.64
C VAL A 418 0.21 -28.87 3.82
N ALA A 419 0.86 -27.79 4.27
CA ALA A 419 2.30 -27.78 4.56
C ALA A 419 2.68 -28.75 5.69
N ALA A 420 1.84 -28.88 6.72
CA ALA A 420 2.00 -29.88 7.79
C ALA A 420 1.79 -31.32 7.30
N GLY A 421 1.21 -31.50 6.11
CA GLY A 421 0.97 -32.78 5.45
C GLY A 421 -0.46 -33.29 5.60
N ASN A 422 -1.39 -32.44 6.03
CA ASN A 422 -2.82 -32.75 6.07
C ASN A 422 -3.44 -32.64 4.66
N PRO A 423 -4.54 -33.37 4.39
CA PRO A 423 -5.30 -33.19 3.15
C PRO A 423 -6.04 -31.85 3.14
N ILE A 424 -6.47 -31.42 1.96
CA ILE A 424 -7.35 -30.25 1.82
C ILE A 424 -8.64 -30.49 2.63
N PRO A 425 -9.06 -29.53 3.48
CA PRO A 425 -10.21 -29.74 4.38
C PRO A 425 -11.57 -29.95 3.71
N LEU A 426 -11.75 -29.47 2.47
CA LEU A 426 -13.01 -29.54 1.72
C LEU A 426 -12.80 -30.13 0.33
N LYS A 427 -13.77 -30.93 -0.13
CA LYS A 427 -13.86 -31.39 -1.52
C LYS A 427 -14.41 -30.31 -2.43
N GLN A 428 -14.19 -30.45 -3.74
CA GLN A 428 -14.60 -29.46 -4.75
C GLN A 428 -16.09 -29.07 -4.68
N ASN A 429 -16.98 -30.03 -4.37
CA ASN A 429 -18.43 -29.81 -4.28
C ASN A 429 -18.88 -29.20 -2.93
N GLU A 430 -18.00 -29.15 -1.94
CA GLU A 430 -18.27 -28.56 -0.62
C GLU A 430 -17.85 -27.08 -0.57
N ILE A 431 -16.97 -26.64 -1.49
CA ILE A 431 -16.54 -25.26 -1.63
C ILE A 431 -17.69 -24.45 -2.23
N LYS A 432 -18.31 -23.58 -1.42
CA LYS A 432 -19.46 -22.77 -1.83
C LYS A 432 -19.03 -21.35 -2.17
N ARG A 433 -19.75 -20.75 -3.12
CA ARG A 433 -19.66 -19.33 -3.45
C ARG A 433 -20.85 -18.58 -2.86
N THR A 434 -20.59 -17.53 -2.09
CA THR A 434 -21.60 -16.64 -1.54
C THR A 434 -21.29 -15.19 -1.89
N GLY A 435 -22.21 -14.56 -2.63
CA GLY A 435 -22.13 -13.13 -2.94
C GLY A 435 -21.03 -12.75 -3.93
N HIS A 436 -20.57 -11.51 -3.80
CA HIS A 436 -19.56 -10.87 -4.64
C HIS A 436 -18.61 -10.06 -3.77
N ALA A 437 -17.35 -9.98 -4.17
CA ALA A 437 -16.34 -9.21 -3.47
C ALA A 437 -15.53 -8.33 -4.42
N PHE A 438 -15.10 -7.19 -3.91
CA PHE A 438 -14.11 -6.32 -4.56
C PHE A 438 -12.91 -6.13 -3.63
N GLU A 439 -11.72 -6.02 -4.20
CA GLU A 439 -10.52 -5.57 -3.52
C GLU A 439 -9.93 -4.39 -4.26
N CYS A 440 -9.57 -3.34 -3.53
CA CYS A 440 -8.78 -2.23 -4.03
C CYS A 440 -7.39 -2.24 -3.40
N ARG A 441 -6.36 -2.12 -4.24
CA ARG A 441 -4.99 -1.86 -3.80
C ARG A 441 -4.80 -0.38 -3.52
N ILE A 442 -4.58 -0.04 -2.26
CA ILE A 442 -4.36 1.34 -1.82
C ILE A 442 -2.86 1.63 -1.88
N TYR A 443 -2.45 2.36 -2.90
CA TYR A 443 -1.06 2.69 -3.19
C TYR A 443 -0.70 4.11 -2.76
N ALA A 444 0.51 4.29 -2.24
CA ALA A 444 1.20 5.57 -2.15
C ALA A 444 1.74 5.97 -3.54
N GLU A 445 0.86 6.44 -4.41
CA GLU A 445 1.17 6.86 -5.77
C GLU A 445 0.38 8.13 -6.11
N ASN A 446 0.88 8.90 -7.08
CA ASN A 446 0.19 10.06 -7.65
C ASN A 446 -0.44 9.71 -9.01
N PRO A 447 -1.75 9.38 -9.09
CA PRO A 447 -2.38 9.01 -10.35
C PRO A 447 -2.23 10.06 -11.46
N ARG A 448 -2.30 11.35 -11.11
CA ARG A 448 -2.21 12.46 -12.08
C ARG A 448 -0.81 12.65 -12.63
N ASN A 449 0.22 12.35 -11.83
CA ASN A 449 1.60 12.31 -12.28
C ASN A 449 1.99 10.89 -12.69
N ASN A 450 1.21 10.28 -13.59
CA ASN A 450 1.51 8.99 -14.20
C ASN A 450 1.68 7.83 -13.19
N PHE A 451 1.03 7.93 -12.03
CA PHE A 451 1.13 6.99 -10.91
C PHE A 451 2.59 6.77 -10.49
N LEU A 452 3.38 7.84 -10.45
CA LEU A 452 4.68 7.79 -9.78
C LEU A 452 4.47 7.51 -8.29
N PRO A 453 5.21 6.58 -7.69
CA PRO A 453 5.17 6.35 -6.27
C PRO A 453 5.58 7.57 -5.48
N ASP A 454 4.91 7.72 -4.34
CA ASP A 454 5.19 8.74 -3.36
C ASP A 454 5.62 8.09 -2.05
N THR A 455 6.39 8.81 -1.26
CA THR A 455 7.03 8.31 -0.04
C THR A 455 7.01 9.35 1.06
N GLY A 456 7.21 8.91 2.30
CA GLY A 456 7.27 9.77 3.47
C GLY A 456 6.27 9.38 4.55
N LEU A 457 6.15 10.27 5.53
CA LEU A 457 5.40 10.05 6.77
C LEU A 457 3.88 10.07 6.54
N LEU A 458 3.20 9.00 6.96
CA LEU A 458 1.76 8.93 7.08
C LEU A 458 1.30 9.76 8.29
N ARG A 459 1.01 11.05 8.07
CA ARG A 459 0.62 12.01 9.12
C ARG A 459 -0.76 11.73 9.70
N HIS A 460 -1.66 11.21 8.88
CA HIS A 460 -3.00 10.79 9.28
C HIS A 460 -3.44 9.63 8.41
N VAL A 461 -3.91 8.57 9.03
CA VAL A 461 -4.53 7.42 8.37
C VAL A 461 -5.79 7.08 9.16
N LYS A 462 -6.94 7.17 8.50
CA LYS A 462 -8.22 6.72 9.03
C LYS A 462 -8.82 5.72 8.05
N PRO A 463 -8.67 4.42 8.30
CA PRO A 463 -9.31 3.40 7.48
C PRO A 463 -10.84 3.45 7.64
N PRO A 464 -11.61 2.90 6.68
CA PRO A 464 -13.05 2.76 6.83
C PRO A 464 -13.41 1.88 8.03
N ALA A 465 -14.64 2.02 8.53
CA ALA A 465 -15.11 1.19 9.63
C ALA A 465 -15.17 -0.29 9.20
N THR A 466 -14.40 -1.15 9.87
CA THR A 466 -14.43 -2.59 9.62
C THR A 466 -15.77 -3.19 10.02
N SER A 467 -16.27 -4.12 9.22
CA SER A 467 -17.53 -4.85 9.47
C SER A 467 -17.45 -6.24 8.86
N SER A 468 -18.54 -7.02 8.91
CA SER A 468 -18.62 -8.28 8.17
C SER A 468 -18.42 -8.11 6.65
N ASN A 469 -18.68 -6.91 6.13
CA ASN A 469 -18.66 -6.61 4.71
C ASN A 469 -17.48 -5.71 4.30
N VAL A 470 -16.65 -5.28 5.26
CA VAL A 470 -15.50 -4.39 5.02
C VAL A 470 -14.30 -4.92 5.81
N ARG A 471 -13.29 -5.40 5.08
CA ARG A 471 -12.06 -5.97 5.60
C ARG A 471 -10.88 -5.12 5.15
N MET A 472 -9.92 -4.91 6.07
CA MET A 472 -8.67 -4.21 5.81
C MET A 472 -7.48 -5.14 6.04
N GLU A 473 -6.62 -5.23 5.04
CA GLU A 473 -5.28 -5.82 5.14
C GLU A 473 -4.27 -4.68 5.05
N THR A 474 -3.47 -4.44 6.09
CA THR A 474 -2.51 -3.34 6.11
C THR A 474 -1.27 -3.68 6.93
N GLY A 475 -0.15 -3.07 6.57
CA GLY A 475 1.10 -3.09 7.33
C GLY A 475 1.51 -1.71 7.86
N PHE A 476 0.65 -0.70 7.72
CA PHE A 476 0.97 0.71 7.99
C PHE A 476 -0.17 1.40 8.74
N GLY A 477 0.18 2.38 9.58
CA GLY A 477 -0.75 3.26 10.27
C GLY A 477 -0.23 4.69 10.36
N THR A 478 -0.97 5.53 11.10
CA THR A 478 -0.54 6.90 11.41
C THR A 478 0.81 6.88 12.13
N GLY A 479 1.76 7.66 11.62
CA GLY A 479 3.12 7.77 12.15
C GLY A 479 4.14 6.84 11.48
N ASP A 480 3.71 5.89 10.66
CA ASP A 480 4.63 5.05 9.88
C ASP A 480 5.13 5.80 8.63
N GLU A 481 6.28 5.38 8.11
CA GLU A 481 6.92 5.97 6.93
C GLU A 481 6.84 5.01 5.74
N ILE A 482 6.37 5.50 4.59
CA ILE A 482 6.48 4.79 3.33
C ILE A 482 7.88 5.04 2.76
N SER A 483 8.73 4.01 2.74
CA SER A 483 10.11 4.13 2.27
C SER A 483 10.23 3.95 0.74
N VAL A 484 11.30 4.48 0.14
CA VAL A 484 11.64 4.28 -1.28
C VAL A 484 12.09 2.86 -1.64
N PHE A 485 12.42 2.02 -0.65
CA PHE A 485 13.07 0.73 -0.86
C PHE A 485 12.10 -0.40 -1.25
N TYR A 486 10.81 -0.22 -1.00
CA TYR A 486 9.81 -1.27 -1.10
C TYR A 486 8.59 -0.84 -1.93
N ASP A 487 7.71 -1.80 -2.16
CA ASP A 487 6.44 -1.59 -2.83
C ASP A 487 5.57 -0.53 -2.10
N PRO A 488 4.94 0.40 -2.84
CA PRO A 488 4.16 1.49 -2.25
C PRO A 488 2.76 1.07 -1.76
N LEU A 489 2.40 -0.22 -1.73
CA LEU A 489 1.11 -0.69 -1.23
C LEU A 489 0.97 -0.41 0.26
N ILE A 490 0.04 0.47 0.61
CA ILE A 490 -0.30 0.83 1.99
C ILE A 490 -1.25 -0.21 2.60
N ALA A 491 -2.27 -0.58 1.84
CA ALA A 491 -3.31 -1.48 2.31
C ALA A 491 -4.08 -2.12 1.15
N LYS A 492 -4.82 -3.18 1.46
CA LYS A 492 -5.87 -3.75 0.60
C LYS A 492 -7.21 -3.53 1.31
N LEU A 493 -8.12 -2.89 0.60
CA LEU A 493 -9.49 -2.68 1.06
C LEU A 493 -10.37 -3.70 0.36
N ILE A 494 -10.96 -4.61 1.14
CA ILE A 494 -11.80 -5.68 0.64
C ILE A 494 -13.22 -5.48 1.11
N VAL A 495 -14.18 -5.60 0.21
CA VAL A 495 -15.59 -5.52 0.53
C VAL A 495 -16.36 -6.71 0.00
N HIS A 496 -17.48 -7.02 0.64
CA HIS A 496 -18.38 -8.11 0.27
C HIS A 496 -19.84 -7.63 0.25
N GLY A 497 -20.62 -8.19 -0.67
CA GLY A 497 -22.07 -8.00 -0.75
C GLY A 497 -22.75 -9.28 -1.24
N SER A 498 -24.07 -9.34 -1.11
CA SER A 498 -24.89 -10.46 -1.62
C SER A 498 -24.88 -10.56 -3.15
N ASP A 499 -24.59 -9.45 -3.83
CA ASP A 499 -24.34 -9.37 -5.27
C ASP A 499 -23.31 -8.27 -5.58
N ARG A 500 -22.94 -8.15 -6.86
CA ARG A 500 -21.97 -7.15 -7.34
C ARG A 500 -22.41 -5.72 -7.05
N THR A 501 -23.71 -5.41 -7.19
CA THR A 501 -24.26 -4.07 -6.97
C THR A 501 -24.15 -3.66 -5.51
N GLU A 502 -24.49 -4.57 -4.59
CA GLU A 502 -24.32 -4.35 -3.16
C GLU A 502 -22.84 -4.18 -2.80
N ALA A 503 -21.97 -5.08 -3.27
CA ALA A 503 -20.54 -5.00 -3.00
C ALA A 503 -19.96 -3.66 -3.50
N LEU A 504 -20.39 -3.17 -4.67
CA LEU A 504 -19.97 -1.87 -5.20
C LEU A 504 -20.46 -0.69 -4.35
N ARG A 505 -21.70 -0.74 -3.85
CA ARG A 505 -22.23 0.26 -2.91
C ARG A 505 -21.43 0.30 -1.61
N VAL A 506 -21.03 -0.86 -1.09
CA VAL A 506 -20.16 -0.97 0.09
C VAL A 506 -18.76 -0.43 -0.23
N LEU A 507 -18.20 -0.75 -1.39
CA LEU A 507 -16.88 -0.27 -1.83
C LEU A 507 -16.82 1.26 -1.84
N ARG A 508 -17.79 1.90 -2.50
CA ARG A 508 -17.86 3.36 -2.61
C ARG A 508 -17.93 4.03 -1.24
N LYS A 509 -18.78 3.50 -0.35
CA LYS A 509 -18.87 3.98 1.04
C LYS A 509 -17.52 3.84 1.76
N ALA A 510 -16.87 2.68 1.65
CA ALA A 510 -15.60 2.43 2.32
C ALA A 510 -14.47 3.32 1.78
N LEU A 511 -14.39 3.53 0.47
CA LEU A 511 -13.43 4.46 -0.14
C LEU A 511 -13.69 5.92 0.29
N ALA A 512 -14.95 6.32 0.41
CA ALA A 512 -15.31 7.65 0.91
C ALA A 512 -14.88 7.87 2.38
N GLU A 513 -14.95 6.84 3.21
CA GLU A 513 -14.52 6.89 4.62
C GLU A 513 -12.99 6.87 4.79
N TYR A 514 -12.24 6.37 3.79
CA TYR A 514 -10.78 6.22 3.90
C TYR A 514 -10.05 7.57 3.69
N GLN A 515 -9.38 8.04 4.75
CA GLN A 515 -8.57 9.26 4.73
C GLN A 515 -7.08 8.94 4.92
N VAL A 516 -6.24 9.55 4.09
CA VAL A 516 -4.77 9.50 4.21
C VAL A 516 -4.21 10.90 3.98
N VAL A 517 -3.32 11.34 4.87
CA VAL A 517 -2.51 12.58 4.74
C VAL A 517 -1.05 12.22 4.91
N GLY A 518 -0.20 12.70 4.01
CA GLY A 518 1.21 12.32 3.91
C GLY A 518 1.57 12.17 2.44
N PRO A 519 2.07 10.99 2.00
CA PRO A 519 2.19 10.66 0.59
C PRO A 519 0.84 10.75 -0.14
N GLN A 520 0.89 11.11 -1.42
CA GLN A 520 -0.26 11.02 -2.32
C GLN A 520 -0.71 9.56 -2.46
N THR A 521 -2.01 9.38 -2.67
CA THR A 521 -2.60 8.04 -2.81
C THR A 521 -3.53 7.93 -4.02
N ASN A 522 -3.76 6.70 -4.44
CA ASN A 522 -4.72 6.38 -5.51
C ASN A 522 -6.18 6.27 -5.05
N ILE A 523 -6.51 6.55 -3.77
CA ILE A 523 -7.87 6.39 -3.21
C ILE A 523 -8.91 7.16 -4.03
N GLU A 524 -8.60 8.41 -4.37
CA GLU A 524 -9.51 9.28 -5.10
C GLU A 524 -9.69 8.86 -6.56
N PHE A 525 -8.66 8.24 -7.16
CA PHE A 525 -8.78 7.59 -8.46
C PHE A 525 -9.69 6.34 -8.38
N LEU A 526 -9.52 5.51 -7.35
CA LEU A 526 -10.35 4.32 -7.12
C LEU A 526 -11.83 4.65 -6.91
N LYS A 527 -12.15 5.77 -6.24
CA LYS A 527 -13.52 6.27 -6.12
C LYS A 527 -14.15 6.53 -7.48
N ARG A 528 -13.50 7.36 -8.31
CA ARG A 528 -13.97 7.67 -9.68
C ARG A 528 -14.12 6.41 -10.52
N LEU A 529 -13.15 5.50 -10.42
CA LEU A 529 -13.21 4.21 -11.11
C LEU A 529 -14.44 3.41 -10.70
N SER A 530 -14.68 3.28 -9.39
CA SER A 530 -15.83 2.55 -8.86
C SER A 530 -17.17 3.19 -9.21
N GLU A 531 -17.18 4.48 -9.57
CA GLU A 531 -18.36 5.26 -9.99
C GLU A 531 -18.56 5.28 -11.51
N HIS A 532 -17.56 4.85 -12.28
CA HIS A 532 -17.62 4.89 -13.75
C HIS A 532 -18.65 3.90 -14.31
N GLU A 533 -19.49 4.35 -15.25
CA GLU A 533 -20.62 3.59 -15.80
C GLU A 533 -20.22 2.23 -16.37
N SER A 534 -19.15 2.17 -17.18
CA SER A 534 -18.63 0.90 -17.73
C SER A 534 -18.15 -0.07 -16.64
N PHE A 535 -17.60 0.43 -15.53
CA PHE A 535 -17.21 -0.44 -14.42
C PHE A 535 -18.44 -0.98 -13.69
N ILE A 536 -19.49 -0.16 -13.53
CA ILE A 536 -20.78 -0.58 -12.96
C ILE A 536 -21.42 -1.68 -13.82
N ALA A 537 -21.38 -1.53 -15.15
CA ALA A 537 -21.91 -2.51 -16.09
C ALA A 537 -21.16 -3.85 -16.08
N GLY A 538 -19.90 -3.86 -15.64
CA GLY A 538 -19.02 -5.03 -15.71
C GLY A 538 -18.27 -5.15 -17.04
N ASP A 539 -18.23 -4.06 -17.82
CA ASP A 539 -17.52 -3.95 -19.10
C ASP A 539 -16.03 -3.68 -18.85
N VAL A 540 -15.35 -4.67 -18.28
CA VAL A 540 -13.94 -4.56 -17.87
C VAL A 540 -13.00 -5.16 -18.93
N GLU A 541 -11.85 -4.52 -19.11
CA GLU A 541 -10.76 -4.98 -19.98
C GLU A 541 -9.41 -4.40 -19.50
N THR A 542 -8.29 -4.97 -19.94
CA THR A 542 -6.95 -4.49 -19.57
C THR A 542 -6.61 -3.09 -20.08
N GLY A 543 -7.35 -2.60 -21.09
CA GLY A 543 -7.29 -1.24 -21.60
C GLY A 543 -8.22 -0.24 -20.91
N PHE A 544 -8.91 -0.61 -19.82
CA PHE A 544 -9.95 0.21 -19.18
C PHE A 544 -9.46 1.62 -18.80
N ILE A 545 -8.31 1.72 -18.12
CA ILE A 545 -7.80 3.01 -17.63
C ILE A 545 -7.42 3.97 -18.79
N PRO A 546 -6.62 3.56 -19.80
CA PRO A 546 -6.38 4.40 -20.97
C PRO A 546 -7.66 4.79 -21.72
N LYS A 547 -8.62 3.87 -21.88
CA LYS A 547 -9.87 4.11 -22.61
C LYS A 547 -10.76 5.15 -21.94
N HIS A 548 -10.79 5.16 -20.61
CA HIS A 548 -11.63 6.05 -19.81
C HIS A 548 -10.82 7.16 -19.11
N PHE A 549 -9.67 7.53 -19.66
CA PHE A 549 -8.72 8.45 -19.04
C PHE A 549 -9.38 9.78 -18.62
N ASP A 550 -10.09 10.45 -19.53
CA ASP A 550 -10.66 11.77 -19.26
C ASP A 550 -11.63 11.78 -18.06
N ALA A 551 -12.44 10.73 -17.92
CA ALA A 551 -13.36 10.58 -16.79
C ALA A 551 -12.64 10.24 -15.48
N LEU A 552 -11.63 9.35 -15.54
CA LEU A 552 -10.89 8.89 -14.36
C LEU A 552 -9.93 9.94 -13.80
N PHE A 553 -9.42 10.84 -14.65
CA PHE A 553 -8.45 11.89 -14.30
C PHE A 553 -9.05 13.31 -14.32
N ALA A 554 -10.38 13.43 -14.35
CA ALA A 554 -11.08 14.70 -14.27
C ALA A 554 -10.52 15.61 -13.16
N LEU A 555 -10.52 16.92 -13.42
CA LEU A 555 -10.00 17.93 -12.49
C LEU A 555 -10.71 17.82 -11.15
N ALA A 556 -9.94 18.05 -10.07
CA ALA A 556 -10.50 18.07 -8.73
C ALA A 556 -11.55 19.18 -8.65
N THR A 557 -12.69 18.88 -8.03
CA THR A 557 -13.73 19.87 -7.77
C THR A 557 -13.16 20.95 -6.86
N GLU A 558 -13.42 22.21 -7.19
CA GLU A 558 -13.07 23.32 -6.30
C GLU A 558 -13.87 23.22 -4.98
N ALA A 559 -13.30 23.73 -3.89
CA ALA A 559 -13.99 23.76 -2.61
C ALA A 559 -15.27 24.61 -2.69
N SER A 560 -16.40 24.05 -2.26
CA SER A 560 -17.68 24.77 -2.21
C SER A 560 -17.62 25.94 -1.24
N PRO A 561 -18.50 26.96 -1.36
CA PRO A 561 -18.60 28.03 -0.37
C PRO A 561 -18.80 27.52 1.05
N SER A 562 -19.56 26.43 1.26
CA SER A 562 -19.74 25.82 2.58
C SER A 562 -18.43 25.23 3.11
N THR A 563 -17.67 24.53 2.25
CA THR A 563 -16.36 23.96 2.61
C THR A 563 -15.34 25.06 2.96
N LEU A 564 -15.33 26.15 2.20
CA LEU A 564 -14.50 27.34 2.48
C LEU A 564 -14.90 27.98 3.82
N ALA A 565 -16.21 28.15 4.08
CA ALA A 565 -16.73 28.68 5.35
C ALA A 565 -16.26 27.82 6.53
N GLN A 566 -16.35 26.49 6.42
CA GLN A 566 -15.90 25.54 7.45
C GLN A 566 -14.39 25.61 7.68
N ALA A 567 -13.59 25.69 6.61
CA ALA A 567 -12.13 25.82 6.71
C ALA A 567 -11.71 27.12 7.41
N GLY A 568 -12.30 28.26 7.03
CA GLY A 568 -12.03 29.54 7.69
C GLY A 568 -12.52 29.55 9.15
N LEU A 569 -13.70 29.00 9.41
CA LEU A 569 -14.26 28.90 10.76
C LEU A 569 -13.41 28.03 11.67
N PHE A 570 -12.86 26.92 11.16
CA PHE A 570 -11.92 26.08 11.90
C PHE A 570 -10.70 26.88 12.40
N VAL A 571 -10.08 27.68 11.52
CA VAL A 571 -8.93 28.52 11.89
C VAL A 571 -9.32 29.55 12.95
N ALA A 572 -10.45 30.25 12.76
CA ALA A 572 -10.92 31.26 13.71
C ALA A 572 -11.25 30.68 15.09
N LEU A 573 -11.89 29.50 15.14
CA LEU A 573 -12.21 28.82 16.41
C LEU A 573 -10.96 28.38 17.14
N ARG A 574 -9.93 27.90 16.43
CA ARG A 574 -8.65 27.54 17.04
C ARG A 574 -7.97 28.77 17.64
N GLU A 575 -7.91 29.88 16.90
CA GLU A 575 -7.37 31.16 17.40
C GLU A 575 -8.11 31.67 18.65
N LEU A 576 -9.44 31.57 18.67
CA LEU A 576 -10.26 31.95 19.84
C LEU A 576 -10.00 31.04 21.06
N SER A 577 -9.84 29.73 20.83
CA SER A 577 -9.48 28.78 21.88
C SER A 577 -8.11 29.08 22.47
N ASP A 578 -7.11 29.35 21.64
CA ASP A 578 -5.75 29.70 22.07
C ASP A 578 -5.72 31.01 22.88
N ALA A 579 -6.49 32.02 22.45
CA ALA A 579 -6.66 33.27 23.19
C ALA A 579 -7.28 33.04 24.58
N THR A 580 -8.34 32.22 24.66
CA THR A 580 -9.02 31.88 25.92
C THR A 580 -8.09 31.14 26.90
N ILE A 581 -7.26 30.22 26.39
CA ILE A 581 -6.25 29.52 27.21
C ILE A 581 -5.18 30.50 27.69
N SER A 582 -4.75 31.43 26.84
CA SER A 582 -3.77 32.47 27.20
C SER A 582 -4.29 33.41 28.31
N GLU A 583 -5.57 33.82 28.25
CA GLU A 583 -6.22 34.59 29.32
C GLU A 583 -6.18 33.88 30.68
N SER A 584 -6.29 32.55 30.68
CA SER A 584 -6.30 31.75 31.92
C SER A 584 -4.92 31.51 32.55
N SER A 585 -3.82 31.72 31.80
CA SER A 585 -2.48 31.24 32.18
C SER A 585 -1.46 32.32 32.56
N SER A 586 -1.60 33.61 32.17
CA SER A 586 -0.79 34.69 32.77
C SER A 586 -1.30 36.13 32.51
N THR A 587 -1.25 36.95 33.57
CA THR A 587 -1.21 38.43 33.64
C THR A 587 -1.94 39.23 32.54
N GLY A 588 -3.28 39.27 32.53
CA GLY A 588 -4.11 40.42 32.14
C GLY A 588 -3.70 41.31 30.95
N TYR A 589 -3.01 40.79 29.93
CA TYR A 589 -2.59 41.59 28.78
C TYR A 589 -3.79 41.88 27.88
N PRO A 590 -4.03 43.13 27.48
CA PRO A 590 -5.17 43.49 26.63
C PRO A 590 -5.14 42.80 25.26
N TRP A 591 -3.98 42.30 24.84
CA TRP A 591 -3.75 41.61 23.56
C TRP A 591 -4.13 40.13 23.58
N SER A 592 -4.32 39.53 24.76
CA SER A 592 -4.83 38.16 24.89
C SER A 592 -6.33 38.12 25.18
N THR A 593 -6.96 39.26 25.50
CA THR A 593 -8.38 39.30 25.87
C THR A 593 -9.31 39.33 24.67
N THR A 594 -10.20 38.35 24.56
CA THR A 594 -11.27 38.20 23.56
C THR A 594 -12.26 39.38 23.59
N SER A 595 -12.44 40.06 24.72
CA SER A 595 -13.30 41.25 24.83
C SER A 595 -12.76 42.49 24.09
N LEU A 596 -11.46 42.52 23.78
CA LEU A 596 -10.82 43.57 22.98
C LEU A 596 -10.47 43.08 21.55
N ALA A 597 -10.87 41.86 21.20
CA ALA A 597 -10.61 41.29 19.89
C ALA A 597 -11.31 42.11 18.80
N GLY A 598 -10.51 42.69 17.89
CA GLY A 598 -11.01 43.57 16.84
C GLY A 598 -11.15 45.04 17.23
N PHE A 599 -10.69 45.46 18.42
CA PHE A 599 -10.69 46.88 18.83
C PHE A 599 -10.04 47.78 17.78
N ARG A 600 -10.75 48.83 17.36
CA ARG A 600 -10.27 49.91 16.50
C ARG A 600 -10.65 51.26 17.12
N PRO A 601 -9.70 52.21 17.27
CA PRO A 601 -10.02 53.54 17.78
C PRO A 601 -11.13 54.21 16.94
N GLY A 602 -12.16 54.73 17.61
CA GLY A 602 -13.24 55.50 16.97
C GLY A 602 -14.29 54.68 16.19
N GLN A 603 -14.26 53.35 16.25
CA GLN A 603 -15.26 52.48 15.64
C GLN A 603 -15.93 51.58 16.69
N THR A 604 -17.25 51.41 16.59
CA THR A 604 -17.98 50.32 17.26
C THR A 604 -17.44 49.01 16.70
N SER A 605 -16.51 48.41 17.42
CA SER A 605 -15.74 47.28 16.93
C SER A 605 -16.58 46.02 17.07
N SER A 606 -17.12 45.48 15.98
CA SER A 606 -17.57 44.09 15.94
C SER A 606 -16.38 43.22 15.57
N PHE A 607 -16.16 42.11 16.30
CA PHE A 607 -15.15 41.14 15.93
C PHE A 607 -15.37 40.72 14.47
N LYS A 608 -14.37 40.93 13.62
CA LYS A 608 -14.35 40.49 12.22
C LYS A 608 -13.00 39.87 11.93
N ARG A 609 -12.97 38.58 11.65
CA ARG A 609 -11.78 37.83 11.25
C ARG A 609 -11.89 37.46 9.78
N THR A 610 -10.89 37.84 8.99
CA THR A 610 -10.80 37.45 7.57
C THR A 610 -9.68 36.42 7.42
N ILE A 611 -10.03 35.24 6.93
CA ILE A 611 -9.08 34.17 6.59
C ILE A 611 -8.97 34.09 5.07
N GLU A 612 -7.75 34.17 4.56
CA GLU A 612 -7.43 33.92 3.16
C GLU A 612 -7.11 32.44 2.98
N LEU A 613 -7.69 31.81 1.96
CA LEU A 613 -7.48 30.41 1.62
C LEU A 613 -7.04 30.31 0.16
N ILE A 614 -5.97 29.56 -0.08
CA ILE A 614 -5.43 29.33 -1.42
C ILE A 614 -5.58 27.83 -1.73
N PRO A 615 -5.99 27.41 -2.94
CA PRO A 615 -5.95 26.00 -3.31
C PRO A 615 -4.52 25.47 -3.19
N SER A 616 -4.31 24.41 -2.41
CA SER A 616 -2.99 23.77 -2.33
C SER A 616 -2.67 23.17 -3.71
N ALA A 617 -1.61 23.66 -4.36
CA ALA A 617 -1.29 23.29 -5.74
C ALA A 617 -1.19 21.77 -5.94
N ASN A 618 -2.10 21.22 -6.75
CA ASN A 618 -1.93 19.96 -7.46
C ASN A 618 -2.15 20.27 -8.94
N ALA A 619 -1.05 20.30 -9.70
CA ALA A 619 -0.95 20.58 -11.14
C ALA A 619 -1.07 22.07 -11.58
N ALA A 620 0.02 22.57 -12.15
CA ALA A 620 0.11 23.57 -13.23
C ALA A 620 -1.08 24.54 -13.40
N ALA A 621 -1.10 25.64 -12.64
CA ALA A 621 -1.77 26.87 -13.07
C ALA A 621 -1.07 28.09 -12.47
N GLU A 622 -0.44 28.90 -13.32
CA GLU A 622 0.32 30.12 -13.02
C GLU A 622 -0.55 31.32 -12.60
N THR A 623 -1.71 31.10 -11.97
CA THR A 623 -2.54 32.17 -11.39
C THR A 623 -3.00 31.80 -9.99
N THR A 624 -2.34 32.34 -8.97
CA THR A 624 -2.72 32.18 -7.57
C THR A 624 -4.06 32.87 -7.30
N ARG A 625 -5.17 32.13 -7.40
CA ARG A 625 -6.50 32.60 -6.97
C ARG A 625 -6.66 32.33 -5.48
N SER A 626 -7.24 33.27 -4.74
CA SER A 626 -7.48 33.18 -3.29
C SER A 626 -8.97 33.33 -2.99
N ALA A 627 -9.50 32.50 -2.10
CA ALA A 627 -10.80 32.72 -1.48
C ALA A 627 -10.63 33.51 -0.16
N LYS A 628 -11.66 34.28 0.21
CA LYS A 628 -11.70 35.02 1.48
C LYS A 628 -12.91 34.61 2.29
N VAL A 629 -12.68 34.25 3.55
CA VAL A 629 -13.71 33.88 4.50
C VAL A 629 -13.76 34.94 5.60
N GLU A 630 -14.81 35.74 5.59
CA GLU A 630 -15.07 36.77 6.59
C GLU A 630 -15.99 36.22 7.68
N ILE A 631 -15.54 36.25 8.92
CA ILE A 631 -16.22 35.66 10.09
C ILE A 631 -16.49 36.80 11.07
N GLY A 632 -17.76 37.08 11.34
CA GLY A 632 -18.15 38.07 12.33
C GLY A 632 -18.18 37.52 13.76
N ALA A 633 -18.55 38.39 14.70
CA ALA A 633 -18.70 38.05 16.10
C ALA A 633 -19.78 36.97 16.30
N PRO A 634 -19.59 36.01 17.22
CA PRO A 634 -20.65 35.07 17.55
C PRO A 634 -21.85 35.81 18.15
N SER A 635 -23.05 35.38 17.76
CA SER A 635 -24.30 35.81 18.37
C SER A 635 -24.41 35.29 19.82
N ALA A 636 -25.38 35.80 20.58
CA ALA A 636 -25.64 35.31 21.94
C ALA A 636 -25.98 33.81 22.01
N SER A 637 -26.46 33.21 20.90
CA SER A 637 -26.72 31.77 20.79
C SER A 637 -25.49 30.97 20.32
N GLY A 638 -24.34 31.61 20.12
CA GLY A 638 -23.08 30.98 19.69
C GLY A 638 -22.96 30.75 18.18
N GLY A 639 -23.82 31.37 17.36
CA GLY A 639 -23.77 31.27 15.90
C GLY A 639 -22.90 32.36 15.27
N PHE A 640 -22.08 32.02 14.29
CA PHE A 640 -21.17 32.95 13.61
C PHE A 640 -21.74 33.37 12.25
N PRO A 641 -21.88 34.68 11.96
CA PRO A 641 -22.16 35.13 10.61
C PRO A 641 -20.88 35.00 9.76
N ILE A 642 -20.98 34.33 8.61
CA ILE A 642 -19.84 34.07 7.72
C ILE A 642 -20.18 34.56 6.31
N THR A 643 -19.26 35.26 5.65
CA THR A 643 -19.35 35.58 4.22
C THR A 643 -18.14 35.01 3.51
N VAL A 644 -18.37 34.22 2.47
CA VAL A 644 -17.34 33.60 1.64
C VAL A 644 -17.31 34.28 0.29
N ILE A 645 -16.14 34.76 -0.10
CA ILE A 645 -15.82 35.16 -1.46
C ILE A 645 -14.96 34.04 -2.04
N ASP A 646 -15.50 33.29 -2.99
CA ASP A 646 -14.85 32.10 -3.56
C ASP A 646 -13.69 32.45 -4.52
N PHE A 647 -13.08 31.43 -5.13
CA PHE A 647 -11.96 31.59 -6.06
C PHE A 647 -12.32 32.34 -7.36
N GLN A 648 -13.60 32.49 -7.66
CA GLN A 648 -14.13 33.20 -8.83
C GLN A 648 -14.62 34.61 -8.45
N GLY A 649 -14.57 34.97 -7.17
CA GLY A 649 -15.05 36.26 -6.65
C GLY A 649 -16.55 36.27 -6.32
N THR A 650 -17.24 35.13 -6.40
CA THR A 650 -18.66 35.03 -6.04
C THR A 650 -18.81 35.09 -4.53
N SER A 651 -19.72 35.94 -4.05
CA SER A 651 -20.00 36.12 -2.63
C SER A 651 -21.19 35.28 -2.18
N THR A 652 -21.01 34.47 -1.14
CA THR A 652 -22.05 33.66 -0.49
C THR A 652 -22.07 33.97 1.00
N SER A 653 -23.25 34.25 1.57
CA SER A 653 -23.41 34.60 2.99
C SER A 653 -24.15 33.50 3.76
N PHE A 654 -23.62 33.17 4.93
CA PHE A 654 -24.18 32.25 5.92
C PHE A 654 -24.50 33.05 7.20
N PRO A 655 -25.76 33.42 7.44
CA PRO A 655 -26.12 34.38 8.50
C PRO A 655 -25.81 33.91 9.93
N SER A 656 -25.89 32.60 10.19
CA SER A 656 -25.61 32.01 11.50
C SER A 656 -25.14 30.57 11.35
N VAL A 657 -23.84 30.33 11.52
CA VAL A 657 -23.22 29.00 11.51
C VAL A 657 -22.88 28.61 12.93
N HIS A 658 -23.48 27.52 13.44
CA HIS A 658 -23.19 27.01 14.78
C HIS A 658 -22.14 25.89 14.71
N PRO A 659 -20.91 26.12 15.21
CA PRO A 659 -19.87 25.11 15.21
C PRO A 659 -19.84 24.28 16.49
N SER A 660 -19.37 23.05 16.37
CA SER A 660 -18.91 22.21 17.47
C SER A 660 -17.64 21.47 17.03
N LEU A 661 -16.59 21.60 17.84
CA LEU A 661 -15.32 20.91 17.62
C LEU A 661 -15.25 19.69 18.53
N SER A 662 -14.93 18.54 17.95
CA SER A 662 -14.51 17.37 18.70
C SER A 662 -12.99 17.23 18.59
N ILE A 663 -12.32 17.35 19.73
CA ILE A 663 -10.86 17.30 19.82
C ILE A 663 -10.38 15.88 19.50
N PRO A 664 -9.29 15.72 18.75
CA PRO A 664 -8.67 14.43 18.49
C PRO A 664 -8.40 13.64 19.79
N ASN A 665 -8.69 12.33 19.77
CA ASN A 665 -8.26 11.39 20.81
C ASN A 665 -6.93 10.73 20.40
N SER A 666 -6.39 9.83 21.22
CA SER A 666 -5.11 9.15 20.95
C SER A 666 -5.02 8.42 19.59
N ASN A 667 -6.15 8.21 18.91
CA ASN A 667 -6.27 7.38 17.70
C ASN A 667 -6.54 8.19 16.43
N SER A 668 -6.66 9.51 16.49
CA SER A 668 -6.93 10.37 15.32
C SER A 668 -6.19 11.69 15.45
N SER A 669 -5.42 12.08 14.42
CA SER A 669 -4.82 13.42 14.34
C SER A 669 -5.80 14.48 13.80
N ALA A 670 -6.97 14.04 13.29
CA ALA A 670 -7.98 14.93 12.73
C ALA A 670 -8.87 15.56 13.82
N THR A 671 -9.14 16.86 13.66
CA THR A 671 -10.19 17.56 14.41
C THR A 671 -11.48 17.51 13.60
N ARG A 672 -12.55 17.01 14.20
CA ARG A 672 -13.85 16.97 13.52
C ARG A 672 -14.66 18.21 13.85
N LEU A 673 -14.95 18.99 12.81
CA LEU A 673 -15.80 20.17 12.85
C LEU A 673 -17.22 19.79 12.41
N SER A 674 -18.18 20.02 13.30
CA SER A 674 -19.61 19.92 13.04
C SER A 674 -20.18 21.32 12.90
N THR A 675 -20.91 21.59 11.82
CA THR A 675 -21.50 22.91 11.56
C THR A 675 -22.92 22.77 11.04
N LEU A 676 -23.82 23.61 11.54
CA LEU A 676 -25.14 23.82 10.94
C LEU A 676 -25.04 24.97 9.93
N LEU A 677 -24.97 24.66 8.63
CA LEU A 677 -25.00 25.67 7.55
C LEU A 677 -26.37 25.62 6.88
N ASN A 678 -27.13 26.72 6.89
CA ASN A 678 -28.48 26.79 6.30
C ASN A 678 -29.39 25.64 6.78
N ASP A 679 -29.44 25.41 8.10
CA ASP A 679 -30.18 24.31 8.75
C ASP A 679 -29.73 22.89 8.35
N ARG A 680 -28.60 22.77 7.67
CA ARG A 680 -28.00 21.49 7.29
C ARG A 680 -26.78 21.18 8.13
N LEU A 681 -26.80 20.03 8.80
CA LEU A 681 -25.63 19.51 9.50
C LEU A 681 -24.57 19.06 8.48
N SER A 682 -23.37 19.61 8.59
CA SER A 682 -22.21 19.19 7.81
C SER A 682 -21.05 18.85 8.75
N LEU A 683 -20.36 17.76 8.43
CA LEU A 683 -19.26 17.20 9.21
C LEU A 683 -18.01 17.17 8.35
N VAL A 684 -16.95 17.82 8.82
CA VAL A 684 -15.65 17.84 8.13
C VAL A 684 -14.56 17.43 9.10
N ASP A 685 -13.76 16.45 8.67
CA ASP A 685 -12.51 16.12 9.37
C ASP A 685 -11.41 17.04 8.82
N VAL A 686 -10.76 17.80 9.71
CA VAL A 686 -9.71 18.77 9.38
C VAL A 686 -8.38 18.33 9.99
N ILE A 687 -7.35 18.22 9.16
CA ILE A 687 -5.97 17.98 9.59
C ILE A 687 -5.16 19.22 9.25
N SER A 688 -4.66 19.92 10.27
CA SER A 688 -3.76 21.05 10.11
C SER A 688 -2.30 20.57 10.03
N GLN A 689 -1.60 21.00 8.99
CA GLN A 689 -0.19 20.73 8.75
C GLN A 689 0.57 22.06 8.66
N PRO A 690 1.36 22.43 9.68
CA PRO A 690 2.23 23.61 9.61
C PRO A 690 3.20 23.54 8.43
N GLN A 691 3.46 24.69 7.81
CA GLN A 691 4.40 24.80 6.68
C GLN A 691 5.76 25.37 7.14
N PRO A 692 6.89 24.94 6.53
CA PRO A 692 8.24 25.35 6.98
C PRO A 692 8.50 26.86 6.97
N LEU A 693 7.87 27.60 6.06
CA LEU A 693 8.03 29.06 5.88
C LEU A 693 6.92 29.88 6.57
N GLY A 694 6.18 29.25 7.51
CA GLY A 694 5.01 29.83 8.15
C GLY A 694 3.71 29.56 7.39
N GLY A 695 2.59 29.80 8.06
CA GLY A 695 1.26 29.37 7.59
C GLY A 695 1.02 27.88 7.82
N GLU A 696 -0.08 27.38 7.25
CA GLU A 696 -0.48 25.97 7.39
C GLU A 696 -1.23 25.48 6.16
N ARG A 697 -1.22 24.16 5.97
CA ARG A 697 -2.09 23.46 5.03
C ARG A 697 -3.19 22.77 5.81
N LEU A 698 -4.43 23.05 5.45
CA LEU A 698 -5.61 22.36 5.97
C LEU A 698 -5.99 21.26 4.99
N HIS A 699 -5.88 20.01 5.41
CA HIS A 699 -6.46 18.88 4.68
C HIS A 699 -7.89 18.68 5.15
N LEU A 700 -8.83 18.68 4.21
CA LEU A 700 -10.26 18.66 4.47
C LEU A 700 -10.86 17.38 3.89
N PHE A 701 -11.58 16.63 4.73
CA PHE A 701 -12.37 15.47 4.32
C PHE A 701 -13.84 15.72 4.68
N ASN A 702 -14.60 16.18 3.70
CA ASN A 702 -16.03 16.41 3.78
C ASN A 702 -16.76 15.26 3.07
N ASN A 703 -17.42 14.40 3.85
CA ASN A 703 -18.21 13.28 3.33
C ASN A 703 -19.72 13.57 3.37
N SER A 704 -20.11 14.83 3.59
CA SER A 704 -21.50 15.25 3.44
C SER A 704 -21.88 15.36 1.96
N SER A 705 -23.07 15.87 1.65
CA SER A 705 -23.55 16.01 0.27
C SER A 705 -22.71 16.89 -0.65
N GLU A 706 -21.93 17.81 -0.08
CA GLU A 706 -20.97 18.64 -0.82
C GLU A 706 -19.60 17.99 -0.67
N ALA A 707 -19.50 16.74 -1.11
CA ALA A 707 -18.33 15.92 -0.88
C ALA A 707 -17.07 16.63 -1.41
N PHE A 708 -16.09 16.83 -0.54
CA PHE A 708 -14.83 17.47 -0.89
C PHE A 708 -13.69 16.78 -0.15
N VAL A 709 -12.70 16.34 -0.91
CA VAL A 709 -11.44 15.83 -0.37
C VAL A 709 -10.31 16.58 -1.05
N GLY A 710 -9.60 17.38 -0.27
CA GLY A 710 -8.56 18.24 -0.82
C GLY A 710 -7.82 19.00 0.27
N SER A 711 -6.96 19.93 -0.15
CA SER A 711 -6.22 20.78 0.77
C SER A 711 -6.29 22.25 0.37
N LEU A 712 -6.31 23.11 1.39
CA LEU A 712 -6.27 24.56 1.28
C LEU A 712 -5.10 25.09 2.11
N ASP A 713 -4.32 26.00 1.55
CA ASP A 713 -3.22 26.67 2.23
C ASP A 713 -3.72 27.97 2.86
N VAL A 714 -3.45 28.13 4.15
CA VAL A 714 -3.58 29.40 4.89
C VAL A 714 -2.22 30.08 4.81
N PRO A 715 -2.08 31.18 4.06
CA PRO A 715 -0.79 31.83 3.86
C PRO A 715 -0.27 32.43 5.18
N PRO A 716 1.06 32.50 5.36
CA PRO A 716 1.63 33.23 6.48
C PRO A 716 1.26 34.72 6.40
N PRO A 717 1.19 35.42 7.55
CA PRO A 717 0.98 36.86 7.58
C PRO A 717 2.01 37.61 6.71
N THR A 718 1.58 38.69 6.07
CA THR A 718 2.43 39.46 5.14
C THR A 718 3.73 39.92 5.78
N TRP A 719 3.72 40.34 7.05
CA TRP A 719 4.93 40.75 7.76
C TRP A 719 5.95 39.62 7.92
N MET A 720 5.48 38.38 8.08
CA MET A 720 6.35 37.19 8.16
C MET A 720 6.94 36.85 6.80
N LYS A 721 6.18 37.03 5.70
CA LYS A 721 6.71 36.93 4.34
C LYS A 721 7.82 37.96 4.10
N VAL A 722 7.60 39.21 4.49
CA VAL A 722 8.60 40.29 4.38
C VAL A 722 9.87 39.95 5.19
N LEU A 723 9.73 39.43 6.42
CA LEU A 723 10.89 39.01 7.21
C LEU A 723 11.63 37.81 6.59
N ALA A 724 10.90 36.84 6.06
CA ALA A 724 11.47 35.68 5.37
C ALA A 724 12.18 36.10 4.08
N GLU A 725 11.62 37.04 3.31
CA GLU A 725 12.24 37.63 2.12
C GLU A 725 13.45 38.49 2.46
N GLN A 726 13.44 39.19 3.59
CA GLN A 726 14.60 39.95 4.09
C GLN A 726 15.73 39.03 4.59
N GLN A 727 15.40 37.87 5.18
CA GLN A 727 16.39 36.84 5.51
C GLN A 727 16.88 36.07 4.28
N ALA A 728 16.00 35.77 3.31
CA ALA A 728 16.34 35.12 2.04
C ALA A 728 17.05 36.07 1.06
N GLY A 729 16.91 37.38 1.22
CA GLY A 729 17.68 38.40 0.51
C GLY A 729 19.20 38.32 0.77
N ALA A 730 19.62 37.57 1.79
CA ALA A 730 21.02 37.22 2.04
C ALA A 730 21.45 35.88 1.39
N ALA A 731 20.53 35.11 0.77
CA ALA A 731 20.82 33.83 0.13
C ALA A 731 19.87 33.48 -1.04
N GLY A 732 20.31 33.80 -2.27
CA GLY A 732 20.04 32.98 -3.46
C GLY A 732 18.81 33.30 -4.31
N GLY A 733 19.01 33.96 -5.46
CA GLY A 733 18.02 34.14 -6.52
C GLY A 733 18.49 33.65 -7.90
N GLY A 734 19.28 32.57 -7.94
CA GLY A 734 19.70 31.89 -9.18
C GLY A 734 18.98 30.55 -9.31
N GLY A 735 18.76 30.08 -10.55
CA GLY A 735 17.95 28.88 -10.84
C GLY A 735 18.41 27.63 -10.06
N SER A 736 17.52 26.64 -9.88
CA SER A 736 17.80 25.45 -9.06
C SER A 736 17.38 24.15 -9.76
N ALA A 737 18.21 23.11 -9.70
CA ALA A 737 17.81 21.75 -10.03
C ALA A 737 17.17 21.08 -8.80
N LYS A 738 15.97 20.53 -8.98
CA LYS A 738 15.15 19.93 -7.91
C LYS A 738 14.95 18.43 -8.17
N SER A 739 14.73 17.66 -7.12
CA SER A 739 14.34 16.25 -7.26
C SER A 739 12.95 16.17 -7.91
N PRO A 740 12.78 15.48 -9.05
CA PRO A 740 11.49 15.39 -9.76
C PRO A 740 10.54 14.39 -9.09
N MET A 741 11.06 13.56 -8.19
CA MET A 741 10.33 12.55 -7.44
C MET A 741 11.07 12.28 -6.13
N PRO A 742 10.43 11.65 -5.14
CA PRO A 742 11.15 11.19 -3.96
C PRO A 742 12.18 10.15 -4.35
N SER A 743 13.42 10.30 -3.90
CA SER A 743 14.52 9.47 -4.38
C SER A 743 15.67 9.41 -3.39
N ARG A 744 16.54 8.43 -3.58
CA ARG A 744 17.86 8.36 -2.95
C ARG A 744 18.89 9.00 -3.86
N ILE A 745 19.75 9.87 -3.33
CA ILE A 745 20.89 10.42 -4.09
C ILE A 745 21.92 9.30 -4.28
N VAL A 746 22.12 8.84 -5.51
CA VAL A 746 23.10 7.79 -5.84
C VAL A 746 24.47 8.40 -6.06
N GLN A 747 24.52 9.50 -6.81
CA GLN A 747 25.78 10.10 -7.23
C GLN A 747 25.59 11.59 -7.50
N VAL A 748 26.61 12.37 -7.17
CA VAL A 748 26.70 13.80 -7.49
C VAL A 748 27.88 13.99 -8.44
N PHE A 749 27.65 14.61 -9.60
CA PHE A 749 28.65 14.80 -10.66
C PHE A 749 29.34 16.17 -10.64
N VAL A 750 28.77 17.13 -9.90
CA VAL A 750 29.21 18.53 -9.89
C VAL A 750 29.58 18.99 -8.49
N LYS A 751 30.45 19.99 -8.42
CA LYS A 751 30.87 20.67 -7.19
C LYS A 751 30.53 22.15 -7.28
N GLU A 752 30.56 22.82 -6.12
CA GLU A 752 30.43 24.27 -6.07
C GLU A 752 31.54 24.94 -6.90
N GLY A 753 31.17 25.88 -7.77
CA GLY A 753 32.04 26.56 -8.71
C GLY A 753 32.14 25.93 -10.11
N ASP A 754 31.57 24.75 -10.34
CA ASP A 754 31.65 24.09 -11.65
C ASP A 754 30.81 24.81 -12.72
N LYS A 755 31.39 25.01 -13.91
CA LYS A 755 30.67 25.45 -15.10
C LYS A 755 30.06 24.25 -15.81
N VAL A 756 28.75 24.25 -16.00
CA VAL A 756 28.03 23.18 -16.69
C VAL A 756 27.29 23.72 -17.90
N THR A 757 27.26 22.92 -18.97
CA THR A 757 26.47 23.19 -20.16
C THR A 757 25.08 22.57 -20.03
N GLN A 758 24.11 23.07 -20.79
CA GLN A 758 22.76 22.51 -20.89
C GLN A 758 22.84 21.02 -21.24
N GLY A 759 22.11 20.20 -20.48
CA GLY A 759 22.11 18.74 -20.63
C GLY A 759 23.24 18.02 -19.87
N ALA A 760 24.20 18.72 -19.27
CA ALA A 760 25.25 18.12 -18.46
C ALA A 760 24.65 17.42 -17.22
N PRO A 761 25.13 16.21 -16.85
CA PRO A 761 24.65 15.49 -15.69
C PRO A 761 25.05 16.21 -14.39
N LEU A 762 24.09 16.37 -13.48
CA LEU A 762 24.28 17.04 -12.18
C LEU A 762 24.28 16.04 -11.03
N VAL A 763 23.21 15.25 -10.91
CA VAL A 763 22.99 14.29 -9.83
C VAL A 763 22.24 13.08 -10.40
N THR A 764 22.66 11.86 -10.06
CA THR A 764 21.85 10.65 -10.25
C THR A 764 21.03 10.41 -9.01
N VAL A 765 19.73 10.25 -9.21
CA VAL A 765 18.78 9.87 -8.17
C VAL A 765 18.25 8.47 -8.48
N GLU A 766 18.07 7.63 -7.47
CA GLU A 766 17.43 6.33 -7.60
C GLU A 766 16.07 6.37 -6.93
N ALA A 767 15.07 5.96 -7.69
CA ALA A 767 13.75 5.66 -7.19
C ALA A 767 13.28 4.35 -7.83
N MET A 768 12.60 3.51 -7.05
CA MET A 768 12.04 2.24 -7.55
C MET A 768 13.05 1.34 -8.31
N LYS A 769 14.29 1.24 -7.83
CA LYS A 769 15.37 0.45 -8.46
C LYS A 769 15.75 0.93 -9.88
N THR A 770 15.41 2.17 -10.23
CA THR A 770 15.77 2.80 -11.50
C THR A 770 16.54 4.08 -11.22
N GLU A 771 17.64 4.27 -11.93
CA GLU A 771 18.46 5.48 -11.85
C GLU A 771 17.98 6.53 -12.86
N HIS A 772 17.78 7.75 -12.37
CA HIS A 772 17.43 8.92 -13.15
C HIS A 772 18.53 9.98 -13.02
N VAL A 773 19.13 10.35 -14.14
CA VAL A 773 20.15 11.39 -14.19
C VAL A 773 19.49 12.74 -14.37
N LEU A 774 19.58 13.59 -13.35
CA LEU A 774 19.15 14.99 -13.42
C LEU A 774 20.21 15.78 -14.18
N ARG A 775 19.75 16.53 -15.20
CA ARG A 775 20.61 17.27 -16.12
C ARG A 775 20.39 18.77 -15.97
N ALA A 776 21.43 19.55 -16.27
CA ALA A 776 21.39 21.00 -16.24
C ALA A 776 20.34 21.52 -17.25
N PRO A 777 19.36 22.33 -16.81
CA PRO A 777 18.31 22.83 -17.70
C PRO A 777 18.81 23.90 -18.68
N LYS A 778 19.91 24.58 -18.33
CA LYS A 778 20.61 25.59 -19.13
C LYS A 778 22.10 25.63 -18.74
N ASP A 779 22.90 26.35 -19.52
CA ASP A 779 24.28 26.68 -19.16
C ASP A 779 24.31 27.49 -17.84
N GLY A 780 25.28 27.23 -16.97
CA GLY A 780 25.39 27.96 -15.71
C GLY A 780 26.57 27.55 -14.84
N VAL A 781 26.82 28.32 -13.78
CA VAL A 781 27.81 28.02 -12.74
C VAL A 781 27.10 27.50 -11.50
N VAL A 782 27.55 26.38 -10.95
CA VAL A 782 26.99 25.80 -9.73
C VAL A 782 27.37 26.66 -8.53
N SER A 783 26.39 27.33 -7.92
CA SER A 783 26.56 28.11 -6.69
C SER A 783 26.72 27.21 -5.47
N ARG A 784 25.89 26.18 -5.35
CA ARG A 784 25.85 25.33 -4.15
C ARG A 784 25.30 23.95 -4.47
N VAL A 785 25.88 22.91 -3.90
CA VAL A 785 25.34 21.55 -3.97
C VAL A 785 24.74 21.19 -2.62
N VAL A 786 23.43 20.91 -2.60
CA VAL A 786 22.66 20.60 -1.38
C VAL A 786 22.45 19.08 -1.25
N ALA A 787 22.63 18.33 -2.34
CA ALA A 787 22.51 16.88 -2.37
C ALA A 787 23.72 16.18 -1.72
N THR A 788 23.45 15.28 -0.76
CA THR A 788 24.46 14.38 -0.19
C THR A 788 24.26 12.96 -0.72
N VAL A 789 25.34 12.28 -1.14
CA VAL A 789 25.25 10.88 -1.60
C VAL A 789 24.71 9.98 -0.48
N GLY A 790 23.73 9.14 -0.81
CA GLY A 790 23.01 8.27 0.12
C GLY A 790 21.79 8.92 0.80
N GLU A 791 21.61 10.24 0.66
CA GLU A 791 20.49 10.96 1.26
C GLU A 791 19.15 10.64 0.58
N LEU A 792 18.09 10.50 1.38
CA LEU A 792 16.72 10.41 0.88
C LEU A 792 16.12 11.82 0.77
N VAL A 793 15.60 12.15 -0.41
CA VAL A 793 15.05 13.47 -0.72
C VAL A 793 13.60 13.34 -1.20
N PRO A 794 12.67 14.18 -0.72
CA PRO A 794 11.31 14.23 -1.27
C PRO A 794 11.28 14.92 -2.64
N GLU A 795 10.16 14.79 -3.34
CA GLU A 795 9.89 15.57 -4.56
C GLU A 795 10.02 17.09 -4.29
N GLY A 796 10.59 17.81 -5.25
CA GLY A 796 10.73 19.26 -5.22
C GLY A 796 11.88 19.79 -4.36
N LYS A 797 12.57 18.93 -3.59
CA LYS A 797 13.76 19.34 -2.83
C LYS A 797 14.84 19.84 -3.78
N VAL A 798 15.38 21.02 -3.50
CA VAL A 798 16.50 21.60 -4.25
C VAL A 798 17.76 20.79 -3.99
N LEU A 799 18.40 20.33 -5.07
CA LEU A 799 19.60 19.49 -5.03
C LEU A 799 20.85 20.27 -5.46
N VAL A 800 20.71 21.16 -6.44
CA VAL A 800 21.79 22.02 -6.95
C VAL A 800 21.25 23.43 -7.19
N LEU A 801 21.99 24.44 -6.75
CA LEU A 801 21.72 25.87 -6.97
C LEU A 801 22.72 26.43 -7.98
N PHE A 802 22.25 27.29 -8.89
CA PHE A 802 23.08 28.01 -9.86
C PHE A 802 23.30 29.46 -9.42
N GLU A 803 24.43 30.05 -9.84
CA GLU A 803 24.70 31.48 -9.64
C GLU A 803 23.70 32.36 -10.42
N LYS A 804 23.50 33.60 -9.93
CA LYS A 804 22.67 34.60 -10.63
C LYS A 804 23.40 35.06 -11.89
N GLU A 805 22.73 35.02 -13.04
CA GLU A 805 23.18 35.82 -14.20
C GLU A 805 23.16 37.29 -13.79
N SER A 806 24.30 37.97 -13.94
CA SER A 806 24.34 39.42 -13.88
C SER A 806 23.56 39.92 -15.09
N ALA A 807 22.43 40.59 -14.85
CA ALA A 807 21.56 41.13 -15.89
C ALA A 807 22.29 42.15 -16.78
#